data_AF-A0A6A6A480-F1
#
_entry.id   AF-A0A6A6A480-F1
#
_cell.length_a   1.000
_cell.length_b   1.000
_cell.length_c   1.000
_cell.angle_alpha   90.00
_cell.angle_beta   90.00
_cell.angle_gamma   90.00
#
_symmetry.space_group_name_H-M   'P 1'
#
loop_
_entity.id
_entity.type
_entity.pdbx_description
1 polymer ?
#
loop_
_entity_poly.entity_id
_entity_poly.type
_entity_poly.pdbx_seq_one_letter_code
_entity_poly.pdbx_strand_id
1 'polypeptide(L)'
;MASHEHARAANHPPPPRERPWLLPYNRKLRHLQGITIRNLTLTLTPPRMRGKTFDDEAIPSTLKSPAKFLALSENKGLGHSRSSSDLKTKSDASRHANGGLRASNAPPKPERPVKGLRRRSTLEWISASPLTRQKKLEDISAGRQADTFFTLHIDGQQEPVYISEVAEKAMNPNFKFFELGPCGPRVTRLDKLTVRVWAKTETMKDWQYLIEYTPHFKSLQFIGKTLGSFRHALPQNCILFHMTDGIYTSFMDLDVKERAQQAVLAPPKQHPEGKVLNSSSYDALMRLSTLDDCIQDALTTRDGIAREIETILESNREAISTVEQVPEAEDSLRTVQAAAAAEKRRVDAVRRKRDELTASIKSRREKMFAGQAQQTDIDTNLPTQKDNHTGMGDLVDKIEEDVAGQRRRICEDILRIFPIEPVPGKSFSFTIRGLLLPNSEFDDVKEDVTTAALGYVAQVINLLSPYLSVILPYPITPLGSTSTIEDPLAMGHSNQHNPRTYPLYMKGVVRYRFEYGVFLLNKDIEILSNALGLRPVDIRHTLPNLKYLLYVATAGKGELPARKSGGIKGLLRHDGAHSRRGSVDSTATASSFGAIVTEAKGKVEGVGAGARKTEMSSAVASLKQKTNTLPGSRLRPVE
;
A
#
# COMPACT_ATOMS: atom_id res chain seq x y z
N MET A 1 -38.92 -49.86 -27.31
CA MET A 1 -37.92 -49.95 -28.39
C MET A 1 -37.98 -48.65 -29.16
N ALA A 2 -36.88 -47.91 -29.26
CA ALA A 2 -36.79 -46.64 -30.00
C ALA A 2 -35.39 -46.54 -30.63
N SER A 3 -35.33 -45.99 -31.84
CA SER A 3 -34.22 -46.13 -32.79
C SER A 3 -33.20 -44.98 -32.74
N HIS A 4 -31.96 -45.29 -33.15
CA HIS A 4 -30.92 -44.30 -33.41
C HIS A 4 -31.22 -43.47 -34.67
N GLU A 5 -31.02 -42.16 -34.61
CA GLU A 5 -30.79 -41.31 -35.79
C GLU A 5 -29.43 -40.60 -35.69
N HIS A 6 -28.68 -40.59 -36.80
CA HIS A 6 -27.44 -39.82 -36.96
C HIS A 6 -27.75 -38.52 -37.71
N ALA A 7 -27.46 -37.37 -37.10
CA ALA A 7 -27.63 -36.08 -37.74
C ALA A 7 -26.56 -35.85 -38.84
N ARG A 8 -26.98 -35.84 -40.11
CA ARG A 8 -26.16 -35.39 -41.24
C ARG A 8 -26.08 -33.86 -41.28
N ALA A 9 -24.88 -33.30 -41.27
CA ALA A 9 -24.67 -31.88 -41.56
C ALA A 9 -24.91 -31.57 -43.05
N ALA A 10 -25.70 -30.53 -43.34
CA ALA A 10 -26.04 -30.15 -44.71
C ALA A 10 -24.96 -29.25 -45.34
N ASN A 11 -24.36 -29.72 -46.44
CA ASN A 11 -23.50 -28.89 -47.30
C ASN A 11 -24.36 -28.10 -48.30
N HIS A 12 -24.60 -26.82 -48.03
CA HIS A 12 -25.13 -25.90 -49.05
C HIS A 12 -24.00 -25.45 -49.99
N PRO A 13 -24.19 -25.44 -51.32
CA PRO A 13 -23.22 -24.86 -52.25
C PRO A 13 -23.16 -23.33 -52.10
N PRO A 14 -21.98 -22.69 -52.24
CA PRO A 14 -21.85 -21.24 -52.19
C PRO A 14 -22.59 -20.56 -53.35
N PRO A 15 -23.04 -19.31 -53.19
CA PRO A 15 -23.82 -18.61 -54.21
C PRO A 15 -23.03 -18.45 -55.52
N PRO A 16 -23.70 -18.49 -56.69
CA PRO A 16 -23.04 -18.66 -58.01
C PRO A 16 -22.10 -17.51 -58.44
N ARG A 17 -22.02 -16.41 -57.67
CA ARG A 17 -21.19 -15.23 -57.94
C ARG A 17 -19.88 -15.17 -57.16
N GLU A 18 -19.62 -16.09 -56.22
CA GLU A 18 -18.37 -16.18 -55.44
C GLU A 18 -17.33 -17.13 -56.06
N ARG A 19 -17.31 -17.29 -57.38
CA ARG A 19 -16.28 -18.06 -58.09
C ARG A 19 -15.32 -17.10 -58.83
N PRO A 20 -14.03 -17.45 -58.96
CA PRO A 20 -13.07 -16.64 -59.70
C PRO A 20 -13.42 -16.57 -61.19
N TRP A 21 -13.01 -15.47 -61.83
CA TRP A 21 -13.04 -15.28 -63.29
C TRP A 21 -11.65 -15.45 -63.90
N LEU A 22 -10.58 -15.15 -63.15
CA LEU A 22 -9.20 -15.30 -63.60
C LEU A 22 -8.70 -16.75 -63.42
N LEU A 23 -8.64 -17.46 -64.54
CA LEU A 23 -7.85 -18.70 -64.68
C LEU A 23 -6.44 -18.52 -64.07
N PRO A 24 -5.90 -19.51 -63.34
CA PRO A 24 -4.56 -19.43 -62.73
C PRO A 24 -3.45 -18.96 -63.68
N TYR A 25 -3.48 -19.42 -64.94
CA TYR A 25 -2.51 -19.06 -65.98
C TYR A 25 -2.62 -17.60 -66.47
N ASN A 26 -3.79 -16.97 -66.31
CA ASN A 26 -4.11 -15.62 -66.81
C ASN A 26 -3.89 -14.51 -65.77
N ARG A 27 -3.55 -14.85 -64.52
CA ARG A 27 -3.29 -13.87 -63.45
C ARG A 27 -1.93 -13.20 -63.67
N LYS A 28 -1.94 -11.93 -64.06
CA LYS A 28 -0.76 -11.10 -64.34
C LYS A 28 -0.75 -9.84 -63.45
N LEU A 29 0.38 -9.15 -63.36
CA LEU A 29 0.54 -7.95 -62.50
C LEU A 29 -0.46 -6.83 -62.80
N ARG A 30 -0.89 -6.62 -64.04
CA ARG A 30 -2.00 -5.70 -64.38
C ARG A 30 -3.34 -6.00 -63.70
N HIS A 31 -3.51 -7.19 -63.13
CA HIS A 31 -4.74 -7.57 -62.41
C HIS A 31 -4.59 -7.39 -60.89
N LEU A 32 -3.39 -7.14 -60.37
CA LEU A 32 -3.15 -6.83 -58.95
C LEU A 32 -3.51 -5.37 -58.70
N GLN A 33 -4.45 -5.13 -57.80
CA GLN A 33 -4.91 -3.80 -57.42
C GLN A 33 -4.48 -3.41 -56.00
N GLY A 34 -4.23 -4.39 -55.12
CA GLY A 34 -3.87 -4.10 -53.73
C GLY A 34 -3.32 -5.32 -52.98
N ILE A 35 -2.67 -5.04 -51.86
CA ILE A 35 -2.18 -6.05 -50.91
C ILE A 35 -2.65 -5.65 -49.51
N THR A 36 -3.09 -6.62 -48.71
CA THR A 36 -3.33 -6.42 -47.27
C THR A 36 -2.69 -7.56 -46.47
N ILE A 37 -2.31 -7.27 -45.23
CA ILE A 37 -1.62 -8.25 -44.36
C ILE A 37 -2.48 -8.49 -43.12
N ARG A 38 -2.57 -9.76 -42.70
CA ARG A 38 -3.40 -10.18 -41.57
C ARG A 38 -2.62 -10.97 -40.53
N ASN A 39 -3.03 -10.80 -39.27
CA ASN A 39 -2.43 -11.42 -38.09
C ASN A 39 -0.92 -11.18 -38.02
N LEU A 40 -0.52 -9.91 -38.09
CA LEU A 40 0.88 -9.52 -38.04
C LEU A 40 1.51 -9.90 -36.69
N THR A 41 2.67 -10.55 -36.75
CA THR A 41 3.42 -11.05 -35.59
C THR A 41 4.91 -10.83 -35.80
N LEU A 42 5.51 -10.13 -34.84
CA LEU A 42 6.91 -9.70 -34.83
C LEU A 42 7.86 -10.73 -34.19
N THR A 43 7.33 -11.85 -33.71
CA THR A 43 8.08 -12.89 -32.99
C THR A 43 8.27 -14.12 -33.85
N LEU A 44 9.52 -14.36 -34.28
CA LEU A 44 9.95 -15.63 -34.90
C LEU A 44 10.02 -16.75 -33.85
N THR A 45 8.86 -17.24 -33.40
CA THR A 45 8.79 -18.52 -32.67
C THR A 45 8.89 -19.68 -33.67
N PRO A 46 9.85 -20.61 -33.54
CA PRO A 46 9.90 -21.79 -34.39
C PRO A 46 8.68 -22.70 -34.15
N PRO A 47 8.19 -23.43 -35.18
CA PRO A 47 7.03 -24.32 -35.04
C PRO A 47 7.32 -25.43 -34.02
N ARG A 48 6.60 -25.42 -32.89
CA ARG A 48 6.78 -26.40 -31.82
C ARG A 48 6.08 -27.72 -32.11
N MET A 49 6.78 -28.83 -31.86
CA MET A 49 6.17 -30.16 -31.80
C MET A 49 5.16 -30.26 -30.65
N ARG A 50 4.07 -30.98 -30.91
CA ARG A 50 2.92 -31.20 -30.01
C ARG A 50 3.33 -32.13 -28.85
N GLY A 51 3.15 -31.71 -27.58
CA GLY A 51 3.25 -32.65 -26.45
C GLY A 51 3.88 -32.19 -25.13
N LYS A 52 4.02 -30.89 -24.83
CA LYS A 52 4.43 -30.42 -23.48
C LYS A 52 3.42 -29.44 -22.88
N THR A 53 3.13 -29.63 -21.60
CA THR A 53 2.29 -28.73 -20.79
C THR A 53 2.96 -27.37 -20.59
N PHE A 54 2.14 -26.33 -20.47
CA PHE A 54 2.60 -24.95 -20.38
C PHE A 54 3.17 -24.62 -18.99
N ASP A 55 4.45 -24.22 -18.95
CA ASP A 55 5.03 -23.47 -17.83
C ASP A 55 5.15 -21.99 -18.23
N ASP A 56 4.79 -21.08 -17.33
CA ASP A 56 4.73 -19.63 -17.56
C ASP A 56 6.13 -18.98 -17.74
N GLU A 57 7.23 -19.73 -17.56
CA GLU A 57 8.60 -19.29 -17.90
C GLU A 57 8.82 -19.10 -19.41
N ALA A 58 8.02 -19.74 -20.26
CA ALA A 58 8.21 -19.72 -21.71
C ALA A 58 7.68 -18.46 -22.42
N ILE A 59 7.23 -17.43 -21.70
CA ILE A 59 6.67 -16.19 -22.26
C ILE A 59 7.71 -15.04 -22.14
N PRO A 60 8.32 -14.57 -23.25
CA PRO A 60 9.46 -13.65 -23.20
C PRO A 60 9.21 -12.27 -22.56
N SER A 61 7.95 -11.83 -22.45
CA SER A 61 7.59 -10.51 -21.91
C SER A 61 7.35 -10.48 -20.40
N THR A 62 7.48 -11.61 -19.68
CA THR A 62 7.20 -11.69 -18.22
C THR A 62 8.42 -11.43 -17.32
N LEU A 63 9.53 -10.98 -17.90
CA LEU A 63 10.80 -10.72 -17.22
C LEU A 63 11.10 -9.21 -17.24
N LYS A 64 11.41 -8.67 -16.05
CA LYS A 64 11.75 -7.25 -15.73
C LYS A 64 10.59 -6.33 -15.33
N SER A 65 9.80 -6.72 -14.32
CA SER A 65 9.15 -5.74 -13.43
C SER A 65 9.94 -5.62 -12.11
N PRO A 66 10.16 -4.41 -11.55
CA PRO A 66 10.88 -4.24 -10.28
C PRO A 66 10.23 -5.01 -9.11
N ALA A 67 8.90 -5.14 -9.12
CA ALA A 67 8.16 -5.92 -8.13
C ALA A 67 8.51 -7.42 -8.13
N LYS A 68 8.82 -8.02 -9.29
CA LYS A 68 9.27 -9.42 -9.38
C LYS A 68 10.69 -9.60 -8.84
N PHE A 69 11.52 -8.54 -8.89
CA PHE A 69 12.84 -8.52 -8.26
C PHE A 69 12.74 -8.43 -6.73
N LEU A 70 11.83 -7.59 -6.21
CA LEU A 70 11.55 -7.49 -4.77
C LEU A 70 11.01 -8.82 -4.20
N ALA A 71 10.03 -9.43 -4.85
CA ALA A 71 9.47 -10.72 -4.42
C ALA A 71 10.48 -11.89 -4.48
N LEU A 72 11.50 -11.81 -5.35
CA LEU A 72 12.62 -12.77 -5.35
C LEU A 72 13.66 -12.46 -4.27
N SER A 73 13.82 -11.18 -3.88
CA SER A 73 14.72 -10.80 -2.78
C SER A 73 14.16 -11.16 -1.39
N GLU A 74 12.83 -11.09 -1.19
CA GLU A 74 12.19 -11.53 0.06
C GLU A 74 12.40 -13.03 0.35
N ASN A 75 12.54 -13.86 -0.70
CA ASN A 75 12.80 -15.29 -0.56
C ASN A 75 14.28 -15.64 -0.26
N LYS A 76 15.18 -14.65 -0.17
CA LYS A 76 16.59 -14.87 0.20
C LYS A 76 16.86 -14.27 1.57
N GLY A 77 16.38 -14.96 2.61
CA GLY A 77 16.47 -14.56 4.00
C GLY A 77 17.91 -14.28 4.47
N LEU A 78 18.29 -13.01 4.44
CA LEU A 78 19.44 -12.48 5.18
C LEU A 78 19.01 -12.31 6.63
N GLY A 79 19.81 -12.87 7.56
CA GLY A 79 19.49 -12.85 8.99
C GLY A 79 19.46 -11.42 9.53
N HIS A 80 18.28 -10.89 9.80
CA HIS A 80 18.15 -9.60 10.45
C HIS A 80 18.65 -9.67 11.90
N SER A 81 19.54 -8.74 12.25
CA SER A 81 20.03 -8.56 13.62
C SER A 81 18.87 -8.35 14.60
N ARG A 82 18.99 -8.95 15.79
CA ARG A 82 17.91 -9.00 16.78
C ARG A 82 17.77 -7.65 17.47
N SER A 83 16.76 -6.87 17.10
CA SER A 83 16.30 -5.73 17.91
C SER A 83 15.63 -6.22 19.21
N SER A 84 15.79 -5.47 20.29
CA SER A 84 15.58 -5.91 21.68
C SER A 84 14.12 -5.89 22.18
N SER A 85 13.13 -5.87 21.29
CA SER A 85 11.74 -5.54 21.63
C SER A 85 10.76 -6.73 21.78
N ASP A 86 11.23 -7.97 21.87
CA ASP A 86 10.34 -9.16 21.95
C ASP A 86 10.84 -10.21 22.99
N LEU A 87 11.13 -9.73 24.20
CA LEU A 87 11.36 -10.57 25.38
C LEU A 87 10.02 -10.95 26.02
N LYS A 88 9.47 -12.10 25.61
CA LYS A 88 8.35 -12.73 26.34
C LYS A 88 8.87 -13.49 27.56
N THR A 89 8.24 -13.22 28.69
CA THR A 89 8.56 -13.75 30.03
C THR A 89 8.20 -15.25 30.15
N LYS A 90 8.94 -15.97 31.00
CA LYS A 90 8.68 -17.39 31.32
C LYS A 90 7.77 -17.53 32.55
N SER A 91 6.49 -17.80 32.32
CA SER A 91 5.52 -18.42 33.24
C SER A 91 4.26 -18.74 32.41
N ASP A 92 3.55 -19.88 32.53
CA ASP A 92 3.58 -20.93 33.54
C ASP A 92 3.55 -22.34 32.94
N ALA A 93 4.15 -23.29 33.65
CA ALA A 93 3.86 -24.70 33.48
C ALA A 93 3.05 -25.20 34.69
N SER A 94 1.74 -25.42 34.52
CA SER A 94 0.95 -26.49 35.16
C SER A 94 -0.56 -26.22 35.08
N ARG A 95 -1.31 -27.16 34.50
CA ARG A 95 -2.60 -27.70 34.98
C ARG A 95 -3.19 -28.69 33.97
N HIS A 96 -3.12 -29.97 34.29
CA HIS A 96 -4.11 -30.98 33.85
C HIS A 96 -5.46 -30.67 34.55
N ALA A 97 -6.64 -31.20 34.20
CA ALA A 97 -7.10 -32.20 33.22
C ALA A 97 -8.50 -31.75 32.68
N ASN A 98 -9.42 -32.53 32.07
CA ASN A 98 -9.52 -33.96 31.76
C ASN A 98 -10.53 -34.18 30.60
N GLY A 99 -10.21 -34.98 29.58
CA GLY A 99 -10.96 -36.21 29.28
C GLY A 99 -11.69 -36.16 27.91
N GLY A 100 -11.70 -37.22 27.08
CA GLY A 100 -10.96 -38.48 27.21
C GLY A 100 -11.17 -39.46 26.03
N LEU A 101 -10.65 -40.67 26.24
CA LEU A 101 -10.90 -41.95 25.53
C LEU A 101 -10.21 -42.29 24.19
N ARG A 102 -9.18 -43.12 24.38
CA ARG A 102 -8.77 -44.33 23.63
C ARG A 102 -7.91 -44.21 22.36
N ALA A 103 -6.91 -45.09 22.33
CA ALA A 103 -5.85 -45.20 21.35
C ALA A 103 -5.91 -46.57 20.63
N SER A 104 -5.25 -46.65 19.47
CA SER A 104 -4.75 -47.89 18.88
C SER A 104 -3.41 -47.64 18.18
N ASN A 105 -2.56 -48.66 18.14
CA ASN A 105 -1.13 -48.54 17.78
C ASN A 105 -0.87 -48.78 16.28
N ALA A 106 -0.15 -47.87 15.61
CA ALA A 106 0.79 -48.11 14.50
C ALA A 106 1.26 -46.76 13.88
N PRO A 107 2.48 -46.66 13.29
CA PRO A 107 3.05 -45.37 12.88
C PRO A 107 2.59 -44.90 11.49
N PRO A 108 2.13 -43.65 11.32
CA PRO A 108 1.81 -43.09 10.00
C PRO A 108 3.05 -42.53 9.28
N LYS A 109 3.11 -42.79 7.97
CA LYS A 109 4.08 -42.24 7.02
C LYS A 109 3.94 -40.71 6.89
N PRO A 110 4.98 -39.97 6.45
CA PRO A 110 4.88 -38.53 6.23
C PRO A 110 3.88 -38.20 5.11
N GLU A 111 2.78 -37.53 5.47
CA GLU A 111 1.80 -37.04 4.51
C GLU A 111 2.29 -35.78 3.77
N ARG A 112 2.03 -35.74 2.47
CA ARG A 112 2.35 -34.59 1.61
C ARG A 112 1.34 -33.46 1.85
N PRO A 113 1.76 -32.18 1.86
CA PRO A 113 0.83 -31.07 2.03
C PRO A 113 -0.07 -30.90 0.80
N VAL A 114 -1.34 -31.29 0.95
CA VAL A 114 -2.38 -31.01 -0.05
C VAL A 114 -2.81 -29.55 0.06
N LYS A 115 -2.24 -28.69 -0.79
CA LYS A 115 -2.79 -27.36 -1.08
C LYS A 115 -3.14 -27.25 -2.55
N GLY A 116 -4.45 -27.27 -2.84
CA GLY A 116 -4.99 -27.14 -4.19
C GLY A 116 -4.57 -25.82 -4.83
N LEU A 117 -3.82 -25.91 -5.92
CA LEU A 117 -3.29 -24.78 -6.68
C LEU A 117 -4.41 -24.10 -7.49
N ARG A 118 -5.27 -23.30 -6.81
CA ARG A 118 -6.18 -22.38 -7.50
C ARG A 118 -5.35 -21.34 -8.25
N ARG A 119 -5.38 -21.42 -9.59
CA ARG A 119 -4.70 -20.51 -10.53
C ARG A 119 -4.97 -19.04 -10.16
N ARG A 120 -3.90 -18.27 -9.88
CA ARG A 120 -3.96 -16.86 -9.46
C ARG A 120 -3.70 -15.84 -10.59
N SER A 121 -3.74 -16.25 -11.86
CA SER A 121 -3.34 -15.38 -13.00
C SER A 121 -4.33 -14.25 -13.33
N THR A 122 -5.55 -14.25 -12.80
CA THR A 122 -6.55 -13.19 -13.03
C THR A 122 -6.65 -12.18 -11.88
N LEU A 123 -6.04 -12.45 -10.72
CA LEU A 123 -6.28 -11.65 -9.51
C LEU A 123 -5.63 -10.25 -9.59
N GLU A 124 -4.48 -10.12 -10.25
CA GLU A 124 -3.85 -8.82 -10.55
C GLU A 124 -4.72 -7.91 -11.41
N TRP A 125 -5.55 -8.46 -12.31
CA TRP A 125 -6.45 -7.65 -13.12
C TRP A 125 -7.57 -7.07 -12.26
N ILE A 126 -8.09 -7.85 -11.31
CA ILE A 126 -9.20 -7.47 -10.44
C ILE A 126 -8.77 -6.44 -9.39
N SER A 127 -7.56 -6.55 -8.81
CA SER A 127 -7.07 -5.64 -7.77
C SER A 127 -6.38 -4.37 -8.28
N ALA A 128 -6.07 -4.26 -9.59
CA ALA A 128 -5.48 -3.06 -10.17
C ALA A 128 -6.52 -1.96 -10.44
N SER A 129 -6.16 -0.70 -10.19
CA SER A 129 -7.00 0.45 -10.53
C SER A 129 -7.30 0.50 -12.04
N PRO A 130 -8.47 1.03 -12.47
CA PRO A 130 -8.85 1.02 -13.90
C PRO A 130 -7.79 1.62 -14.83
N LEU A 131 -7.14 2.72 -14.42
CA LEU A 131 -6.04 3.35 -15.16
C LEU A 131 -4.81 2.44 -15.28
N THR A 132 -4.43 1.72 -14.22
CA THR A 132 -3.32 0.76 -14.27
C THR A 132 -3.65 -0.43 -15.17
N ARG A 133 -4.91 -0.86 -15.18
CA ARG A 133 -5.41 -1.94 -16.04
C ARG A 133 -5.40 -1.51 -17.51
N GLN A 134 -5.88 -0.31 -17.81
CA GLN A 134 -5.84 0.30 -19.14
C GLN A 134 -4.40 0.41 -19.63
N LYS A 135 -3.50 1.02 -18.84
CA LYS A 135 -2.09 1.15 -19.20
C LYS A 135 -1.41 -0.19 -19.46
N LYS A 136 -1.63 -1.22 -18.62
CA LYS A 136 -1.12 -2.58 -18.88
C LYS A 136 -1.65 -3.17 -20.20
N LEU A 137 -2.90 -2.86 -20.58
CA LEU A 137 -3.49 -3.35 -21.83
C LEU A 137 -2.95 -2.58 -23.04
N GLU A 138 -2.75 -1.26 -22.91
CA GLU A 138 -2.07 -0.41 -23.88
C GLU A 138 -0.63 -0.92 -24.10
N ASP A 139 0.16 -1.13 -23.05
CA ASP A 139 1.53 -1.68 -23.11
C ASP A 139 1.58 -3.05 -23.85
N ILE A 140 0.62 -3.94 -23.56
CA ILE A 140 0.51 -5.25 -24.24
C ILE A 140 0.11 -5.11 -25.71
N SER A 141 -0.75 -4.15 -26.05
CA SER A 141 -1.14 -3.87 -27.44
C SER A 141 -0.02 -3.21 -28.23
N ALA A 142 0.70 -2.26 -27.65
CA ALA A 142 1.85 -1.59 -28.26
C ALA A 142 2.98 -2.58 -28.55
N GLY A 143 3.21 -3.56 -27.66
CA GLY A 143 4.16 -4.65 -27.91
C GLY A 143 3.77 -5.64 -29.02
N ARG A 144 2.57 -5.52 -29.63
CA ARG A 144 2.09 -6.34 -30.77
C ARG A 144 1.73 -5.53 -32.00
N GLN A 145 1.77 -4.21 -31.91
CA GLN A 145 1.51 -3.28 -33.01
C GLN A 145 2.85 -2.82 -33.60
N ALA A 146 2.89 -2.64 -34.91
CA ALA A 146 4.03 -2.10 -35.62
C ALA A 146 3.58 -1.13 -36.69
N ASP A 147 4.44 -0.16 -36.99
CA ASP A 147 4.36 0.61 -38.22
C ASP A 147 4.87 -0.28 -39.34
N THR A 148 4.16 -0.36 -40.46
CA THR A 148 4.49 -1.30 -41.55
C THR A 148 4.30 -0.70 -42.93
N PHE A 149 5.18 -1.05 -43.86
CA PHE A 149 4.99 -0.77 -45.29
C PHE A 149 5.50 -1.96 -46.11
N PHE A 150 5.09 -2.06 -47.37
CA PHE A 150 5.61 -3.06 -48.28
C PHE A 150 6.21 -2.44 -49.54
N THR A 151 7.09 -3.21 -50.17
CA THR A 151 7.74 -2.84 -51.43
C THR A 151 7.63 -3.99 -52.43
N LEU A 152 7.45 -3.66 -53.69
CA LEU A 152 7.24 -4.61 -54.78
C LEU A 152 8.46 -4.69 -55.68
N HIS A 153 9.05 -5.87 -55.79
CA HIS A 153 10.30 -6.13 -56.49
C HIS A 153 10.08 -7.14 -57.62
N ILE A 154 10.77 -6.95 -58.74
CA ILE A 154 10.68 -7.78 -59.95
C ILE A 154 12.07 -8.29 -60.31
N ASP A 155 12.16 -9.56 -60.67
CA ASP A 155 13.42 -10.19 -61.10
C ASP A 155 14.02 -9.40 -62.28
N GLY A 156 15.21 -8.83 -62.09
CA GLY A 156 15.94 -8.05 -63.10
C GLY A 156 15.93 -6.53 -62.91
N GLN A 157 15.23 -5.99 -61.92
CA GLN A 157 15.36 -4.59 -61.48
C GLN A 157 15.86 -4.55 -60.03
N GLN A 158 16.80 -3.64 -59.71
CA GLN A 158 17.28 -3.46 -58.32
C GLN A 158 16.38 -2.56 -57.48
N GLU A 159 15.68 -1.62 -58.12
CA GLU A 159 14.77 -0.68 -57.46
C GLU A 159 13.36 -1.27 -57.33
N PRO A 160 12.63 -0.95 -56.24
CA PRO A 160 11.25 -1.35 -56.09
C PRO A 160 10.35 -0.64 -57.11
N VAL A 161 9.50 -1.40 -57.78
CA VAL A 161 8.52 -0.92 -58.77
C VAL A 161 7.39 -0.14 -58.11
N TYR A 162 7.13 -0.41 -56.82
CA TYR A 162 6.15 0.30 -56.01
C TYR A 162 6.53 0.22 -54.52
N ILE A 163 6.24 1.29 -53.79
CA ILE A 163 6.40 1.44 -52.34
C ILE A 163 5.04 1.89 -51.79
N SER A 164 4.51 1.19 -50.79
CA SER A 164 3.24 1.57 -50.15
C SER A 164 3.39 2.75 -49.19
N GLU A 165 2.27 3.35 -48.78
CA GLU A 165 2.29 4.17 -47.56
C GLU A 165 2.62 3.33 -46.30
N VAL A 166 2.97 4.01 -45.21
CA VAL A 166 3.17 3.39 -43.90
C VAL A 166 1.82 3.27 -43.19
N ALA A 167 1.46 2.05 -42.80
CA ALA A 167 0.35 1.76 -41.91
C ALA A 167 0.85 1.74 -40.47
N GLU A 168 0.56 2.80 -39.71
CA GLU A 168 1.01 2.99 -38.33
C GLU A 168 0.30 2.08 -37.32
N LYS A 169 1.06 1.57 -36.34
CA LYS A 169 0.62 0.79 -35.16
C LYS A 169 -0.50 -0.24 -35.43
N ALA A 170 -0.40 -0.99 -36.53
CA ALA A 170 -1.46 -1.90 -36.99
C ALA A 170 -1.08 -3.40 -36.89
N MET A 171 -1.97 -4.22 -36.30
CA MET A 171 -1.85 -5.69 -36.30
C MET A 171 -2.46 -6.33 -37.57
N ASN A 172 -3.28 -5.58 -38.31
CA ASN A 172 -3.91 -5.98 -39.57
C ASN A 172 -3.87 -4.78 -40.55
N PRO A 173 -2.69 -4.39 -41.06
CA PRO A 173 -2.56 -3.20 -41.89
C PRO A 173 -3.32 -3.36 -43.21
N ASN A 174 -4.05 -2.31 -43.58
CA ASN A 174 -4.69 -2.16 -44.88
C ASN A 174 -4.02 -1.00 -45.60
N PHE A 175 -3.63 -1.23 -46.85
CA PHE A 175 -2.99 -0.24 -47.72
C PHE A 175 -3.97 0.19 -48.80
N LYS A 176 -3.72 1.34 -49.44
CA LYS A 176 -4.52 1.82 -50.57
C LYS A 176 -4.36 0.91 -51.78
N PHE A 177 -5.37 0.89 -52.63
CA PHE A 177 -5.27 0.28 -53.96
C PHE A 177 -4.34 1.13 -54.85
N PHE A 178 -3.57 0.46 -55.70
CA PHE A 178 -2.56 1.05 -56.59
C PHE A 178 -2.65 0.42 -57.97
N GLU A 179 -2.17 1.14 -58.99
CA GLU A 179 -2.13 0.65 -60.38
C GLU A 179 -0.70 0.61 -60.90
N LEU A 180 -0.29 -0.54 -61.45
CA LEU A 180 1.03 -0.75 -62.04
C LEU A 180 1.08 -0.41 -63.55
N GLY A 181 0.04 0.25 -64.08
CA GLY A 181 -0.06 0.66 -65.49
C GLY A 181 1.13 1.51 -65.97
N PRO A 182 1.55 2.56 -65.22
CA PRO A 182 2.69 3.42 -65.60
C PRO A 182 4.03 2.68 -65.70
N CYS A 183 4.20 1.53 -65.03
CA CYS A 183 5.41 0.71 -65.06
C CYS A 183 5.61 -0.04 -66.41
N GLY A 184 4.67 0.10 -67.34
CA GLY A 184 4.80 -0.30 -68.74
C GLY A 184 4.53 -1.78 -69.04
N PRO A 185 4.53 -2.17 -70.34
CA PRO A 185 4.12 -3.51 -70.78
C PRO A 185 5.04 -4.65 -70.30
N ARG A 186 6.32 -4.36 -70.01
CA ARG A 186 7.28 -5.37 -69.53
C ARG A 186 6.94 -5.84 -68.11
N VAL A 187 6.61 -4.91 -67.22
CA VAL A 187 6.21 -5.18 -65.83
C VAL A 187 4.83 -5.82 -65.77
N THR A 188 3.83 -5.16 -66.37
CA THR A 188 2.40 -5.51 -66.24
C THR A 188 2.01 -6.90 -66.74
N ARG A 189 2.86 -7.57 -67.54
CA ARG A 189 2.62 -8.91 -68.13
C ARG A 189 3.15 -10.08 -67.30
N LEU A 190 3.94 -9.85 -66.24
CA LEU A 190 4.52 -10.91 -65.41
C LEU A 190 3.48 -11.55 -64.46
N ASP A 191 3.73 -12.78 -64.04
CA ASP A 191 2.90 -13.59 -63.10
C ASP A 191 3.65 -14.00 -61.81
N LYS A 192 4.83 -13.43 -61.60
CA LYS A 192 5.68 -13.57 -60.42
C LYS A 192 6.07 -12.17 -59.93
N LEU A 193 6.13 -12.00 -58.61
CA LEU A 193 6.49 -10.77 -57.93
C LEU A 193 7.15 -11.12 -56.60
N THR A 194 8.04 -10.28 -56.08
CA THR A 194 8.54 -10.40 -54.70
C THR A 194 7.97 -9.24 -53.87
N VAL A 195 7.20 -9.59 -52.83
CA VAL A 195 6.67 -8.66 -51.83
C VAL A 195 7.61 -8.68 -50.64
N ARG A 196 8.14 -7.52 -50.27
CA ARG A 196 8.99 -7.33 -49.10
C ARG A 196 8.28 -6.46 -48.08
N VAL A 197 8.00 -7.01 -46.90
CA VAL A 197 7.29 -6.32 -45.81
C VAL A 197 8.29 -5.85 -44.77
N TRP A 198 8.26 -4.55 -44.49
CA TRP A 198 9.08 -3.88 -43.49
C TRP A 198 8.22 -3.53 -42.28
N ALA A 199 8.78 -3.70 -41.08
CA ALA A 199 8.10 -3.39 -39.83
C ALA A 199 9.01 -2.62 -38.88
N LYS A 200 8.43 -1.68 -38.14
CA LYS A 200 9.11 -0.92 -37.09
C LYS A 200 8.23 -0.91 -35.84
N THR A 201 8.80 -1.31 -34.72
CA THR A 201 8.14 -1.22 -33.40
C THR A 201 8.59 0.07 -32.72
N GLU A 202 7.80 0.63 -31.81
CA GLU A 202 8.14 1.84 -31.03
C GLU A 202 9.45 1.72 -30.23
N THR A 203 9.90 0.49 -29.94
CA THR A 203 11.19 0.19 -29.29
C THR A 203 12.38 0.09 -30.25
N MET A 204 12.15 0.07 -31.57
CA MET A 204 13.17 -0.10 -32.61
C MET A 204 13.52 1.25 -33.23
N LYS A 205 14.82 1.56 -33.31
CA LYS A 205 15.29 2.79 -33.98
C LYS A 205 15.15 2.72 -35.49
N ASP A 206 15.41 1.56 -36.07
CA ASP A 206 15.47 1.31 -37.51
C ASP A 206 14.37 0.34 -37.97
N TRP A 207 14.10 0.33 -39.27
CA TRP A 207 13.16 -0.59 -39.91
C TRP A 207 13.72 -2.00 -39.97
N GLN A 208 12.92 -3.00 -39.61
CA GLN A 208 13.28 -4.40 -39.69
C GLN A 208 12.55 -5.12 -40.82
N TYR A 209 13.21 -6.15 -41.35
CA TYR A 209 12.69 -6.99 -42.40
C TYR A 209 11.79 -8.09 -41.81
N LEU A 210 10.49 -8.09 -42.13
CA LEU A 210 9.53 -9.00 -41.52
C LEU A 210 9.22 -10.22 -42.40
N ILE A 211 9.01 -10.01 -43.70
CA ILE A 211 8.58 -11.07 -44.64
C ILE A 211 9.21 -10.83 -46.01
N GLU A 212 9.91 -11.84 -46.55
CA GLU A 212 10.10 -12.02 -47.99
C GLU A 212 9.04 -13.00 -48.49
N TYR A 213 8.24 -12.60 -49.47
CA TYR A 213 7.34 -13.55 -50.11
C TYR A 213 7.29 -13.34 -51.62
N THR A 214 7.61 -14.40 -52.36
CA THR A 214 7.65 -14.41 -53.83
C THR A 214 6.52 -15.28 -54.39
N PRO A 215 5.26 -14.79 -54.41
CA PRO A 215 4.14 -15.51 -55.00
C PRO A 215 4.33 -15.74 -56.50
N HIS A 216 3.94 -16.93 -56.94
CA HIS A 216 3.53 -17.16 -58.32
C HIS A 216 2.00 -17.08 -58.36
N PHE A 217 1.42 -16.16 -59.15
CA PHE A 217 -0.04 -15.96 -59.12
C PHE A 217 -0.86 -17.18 -59.55
N LYS A 218 -0.21 -18.11 -60.26
CA LYS A 218 -0.73 -19.45 -60.60
C LYS A 218 -1.04 -20.31 -59.37
N SER A 219 -0.28 -20.22 -58.28
CA SER A 219 -0.45 -21.05 -57.07
C SER A 219 -1.36 -20.42 -56.02
N LEU A 220 -1.85 -19.20 -56.23
CA LEU A 220 -2.74 -18.54 -55.29
C LEU A 220 -4.15 -19.16 -55.31
N GLN A 221 -4.72 -19.36 -54.13
CA GLN A 221 -6.07 -19.87 -53.91
C GLN A 221 -7.06 -18.70 -53.75
N PHE A 222 -8.25 -18.84 -54.31
CA PHE A 222 -9.31 -17.84 -54.22
C PHE A 222 -10.04 -17.98 -52.87
N ILE A 223 -10.15 -16.88 -52.12
CA ILE A 223 -10.83 -16.83 -50.82
C ILE A 223 -12.31 -16.46 -50.98
N GLY A 224 -12.58 -15.43 -51.79
CA GLY A 224 -13.88 -14.76 -51.86
C GLY A 224 -13.75 -13.37 -52.48
N LYS A 225 -14.90 -12.72 -52.75
CA LYS A 225 -14.92 -11.30 -53.19
C LYS A 225 -14.82 -10.32 -52.02
N THR A 226 -15.20 -10.75 -50.82
CA THR A 226 -15.01 -10.03 -49.58
C THR A 226 -14.50 -11.00 -48.51
N LEU A 227 -13.85 -10.50 -47.47
CA LEU A 227 -13.25 -11.35 -46.43
C LEU A 227 -14.30 -11.98 -45.48
N GLY A 228 -15.57 -11.58 -45.59
CA GLY A 228 -16.64 -11.97 -44.67
C GLY A 228 -17.23 -13.37 -44.89
N SER A 229 -17.09 -13.96 -46.08
CA SER A 229 -17.55 -15.34 -46.36
C SER A 229 -16.53 -16.42 -45.97
N PHE A 230 -15.31 -16.04 -45.59
CA PHE A 230 -14.25 -16.97 -45.22
C PHE A 230 -14.34 -17.42 -43.75
N ARG A 231 -14.68 -18.69 -43.52
CA ARG A 231 -14.95 -19.26 -42.19
C ARG A 231 -13.75 -19.87 -41.44
N HIS A 232 -12.54 -19.81 -42.01
CA HIS A 232 -11.33 -20.38 -41.38
C HIS A 232 -10.45 -19.24 -40.85
N ALA A 233 -9.68 -19.48 -39.79
CA ALA A 233 -8.73 -18.50 -39.29
C ALA A 233 -7.57 -18.35 -40.29
N LEU A 234 -7.19 -17.11 -40.62
CA LEU A 234 -5.99 -16.85 -41.42
C LEU A 234 -4.73 -17.14 -40.57
N PRO A 235 -3.64 -17.67 -41.16
CA PRO A 235 -2.38 -17.86 -40.46
C PRO A 235 -1.77 -16.53 -40.02
N GLN A 236 -0.71 -16.59 -39.20
CA GLN A 236 0.10 -15.42 -38.85
C GLN A 236 0.83 -14.89 -40.08
N ASN A 237 1.09 -13.57 -40.12
CA ASN A 237 1.81 -12.90 -41.20
C ASN A 237 1.24 -13.21 -42.62
N CYS A 238 -0.08 -13.38 -42.70
CA CYS A 238 -0.76 -13.81 -43.93
C CYS A 238 -0.92 -12.65 -44.92
N ILE A 239 -0.41 -12.81 -46.14
CA ILE A 239 -0.51 -11.83 -47.22
C ILE A 239 -1.73 -12.17 -48.12
N LEU A 240 -2.57 -11.16 -48.33
CA LEU A 240 -3.77 -11.23 -49.17
C LEU A 240 -3.59 -10.35 -50.40
N PHE A 241 -3.81 -10.91 -51.59
CA PHE A 241 -3.72 -10.23 -52.87
C PHE A 241 -5.11 -9.88 -53.37
N HIS A 242 -5.38 -8.60 -53.56
CA HIS A 242 -6.62 -8.11 -54.13
C HIS A 242 -6.42 -7.98 -55.64
N MET A 243 -7.09 -8.87 -56.36
CA MET A 243 -7.10 -8.89 -57.81
C MET A 243 -8.43 -8.35 -58.35
N THR A 244 -8.48 -7.97 -59.62
CA THR A 244 -9.69 -7.43 -60.28
C THR A 244 -10.96 -8.28 -60.16
N ASP A 245 -10.86 -9.58 -59.85
CA ASP A 245 -12.00 -10.49 -59.66
C ASP A 245 -12.24 -10.97 -58.21
N GLY A 246 -11.33 -10.67 -57.27
CA GLY A 246 -11.49 -10.98 -55.84
C GLY A 246 -10.18 -11.16 -55.06
N ILE A 247 -10.29 -11.71 -53.86
CA ILE A 247 -9.19 -11.84 -52.88
C ILE A 247 -8.56 -13.23 -52.97
N TYR A 248 -7.23 -13.26 -53.01
CA TYR A 248 -6.43 -14.47 -53.13
C TYR A 248 -5.36 -14.58 -52.03
N THR A 249 -4.97 -15.80 -51.67
CA THR A 249 -3.84 -16.04 -50.75
C THR A 249 -3.14 -17.37 -51.01
N SER A 250 -2.07 -17.64 -50.27
CA SER A 250 -1.38 -18.92 -50.18
C SER A 250 -1.37 -19.39 -48.72
N PHE A 251 -2.11 -20.44 -48.39
CA PHE A 251 -2.01 -21.08 -47.07
C PHE A 251 -0.71 -21.87 -46.99
N MET A 252 0.21 -21.48 -46.10
CA MET A 252 1.51 -22.15 -45.97
C MET A 252 1.50 -23.35 -45.00
N ASP A 253 0.50 -23.45 -44.12
CA ASP A 253 0.44 -24.43 -43.02
C ASP A 253 -0.75 -25.42 -43.09
N LEU A 254 -1.44 -25.56 -44.23
CA LEU A 254 -2.57 -26.49 -44.36
C LEU A 254 -2.20 -27.74 -45.17
N ASP A 255 -2.49 -28.91 -44.61
CA ASP A 255 -2.27 -30.21 -45.25
C ASP A 255 -3.04 -30.30 -46.58
N VAL A 256 -2.33 -30.54 -47.69
CA VAL A 256 -2.83 -30.44 -49.09
C VAL A 256 -3.87 -31.53 -49.45
N LYS A 257 -4.31 -32.33 -48.48
CA LYS A 257 -5.13 -33.54 -48.68
C LYS A 257 -6.64 -33.28 -48.77
N GLU A 258 -7.12 -32.07 -48.47
CA GLU A 258 -8.49 -31.66 -48.78
C GLU A 258 -8.54 -30.44 -49.70
N ARG A 259 -9.39 -30.52 -50.74
CA ARG A 259 -9.82 -29.41 -51.62
C ARG A 259 -8.88 -28.96 -52.74
N ALA A 260 -8.21 -29.91 -53.40
CA ALA A 260 -8.00 -29.82 -54.85
C ALA A 260 -9.32 -30.02 -55.64
N GLN A 261 -10.43 -29.42 -55.18
CA GLN A 261 -11.64 -29.34 -55.98
C GLN A 261 -11.35 -28.41 -57.14
N GLN A 262 -11.46 -28.94 -58.37
CA GLN A 262 -11.29 -28.17 -59.60
C GLN A 262 -12.06 -26.85 -59.47
N ALA A 263 -11.34 -25.73 -59.61
CA ALA A 263 -11.92 -24.41 -59.41
C ALA A 263 -12.96 -24.14 -60.51
N VAL A 264 -14.21 -24.49 -60.24
CA VAL A 264 -15.33 -24.24 -61.15
C VAL A 264 -15.44 -22.74 -61.30
N LEU A 265 -15.05 -22.24 -62.47
CA LEU A 265 -15.08 -20.81 -62.79
C LEU A 265 -16.51 -20.28 -62.63
N ALA A 266 -16.64 -18.98 -62.34
CA ALA A 266 -17.94 -18.35 -62.50
C ALA A 266 -18.33 -18.35 -64.00
N PRO A 267 -19.63 -18.45 -64.32
CA PRO A 267 -20.11 -18.28 -65.70
C PRO A 267 -19.57 -16.96 -66.30
N PRO A 268 -19.25 -16.92 -67.60
CA PRO A 268 -18.79 -15.71 -68.25
C PRO A 268 -19.81 -14.59 -68.05
N LYS A 269 -19.32 -13.41 -67.69
CA LYS A 269 -20.16 -12.23 -67.44
C LYS A 269 -20.77 -11.79 -68.78
N GLN A 270 -22.02 -12.18 -69.03
CA GLN A 270 -22.75 -11.73 -70.23
C GLN A 270 -22.80 -10.20 -70.24
N HIS A 271 -22.30 -9.60 -71.32
CA HIS A 271 -22.53 -8.18 -71.59
C HIS A 271 -24.05 -7.96 -71.73
N PRO A 272 -24.61 -6.84 -71.25
CA PRO A 272 -26.05 -6.59 -71.26
C PRO A 272 -26.69 -6.60 -72.66
N GLU A 273 -25.91 -6.54 -73.74
CA GLU A 273 -26.39 -6.62 -75.14
C GLU A 273 -25.92 -7.86 -75.93
N GLY A 274 -25.20 -8.82 -75.33
CA GLY A 274 -24.86 -10.10 -76.00
C GLY A 274 -23.98 -10.03 -77.26
N LYS A 275 -23.49 -8.86 -77.68
CA LYS A 275 -22.63 -8.70 -78.87
C LYS A 275 -21.19 -9.17 -78.61
N VAL A 276 -20.70 -10.05 -79.47
CA VAL A 276 -19.26 -10.30 -79.64
C VAL A 276 -18.68 -9.12 -80.41
N LEU A 277 -17.69 -8.42 -79.84
CA LEU A 277 -17.05 -7.30 -80.51
C LEU A 277 -16.02 -7.81 -81.51
N ASN A 278 -16.24 -7.51 -82.80
CA ASN A 278 -15.21 -7.59 -83.82
C ASN A 278 -14.14 -6.52 -83.54
N SER A 279 -12.92 -6.72 -84.05
CA SER A 279 -11.81 -5.76 -83.91
C SER A 279 -12.22 -4.35 -84.36
N SER A 280 -11.67 -3.33 -83.69
CA SER A 280 -12.00 -1.90 -83.82
C SER A 280 -12.39 -1.46 -85.24
N SER A 281 -13.55 -0.83 -85.38
CA SER A 281 -14.01 -0.29 -86.66
C SER A 281 -13.09 0.82 -87.16
N TYR A 282 -13.04 1.02 -88.48
CA TYR A 282 -12.23 2.07 -89.10
C TYR A 282 -12.55 3.47 -88.54
N ASP A 283 -13.82 3.77 -88.29
CA ASP A 283 -14.27 5.01 -87.63
C ASP A 283 -13.73 5.13 -86.19
N ALA A 284 -13.67 4.04 -85.42
CA ALA A 284 -13.04 4.06 -84.09
C ALA A 284 -11.52 4.27 -84.16
N LEU A 285 -10.85 3.71 -85.18
CA LEU A 285 -9.42 3.94 -85.42
C LEU A 285 -9.13 5.38 -85.87
N MET A 286 -9.98 5.94 -86.76
CA MET A 286 -9.85 7.34 -87.18
C MET A 286 -10.11 8.30 -86.02
N ARG A 287 -11.13 8.06 -85.20
CA ARG A 287 -11.36 8.84 -83.97
C ARG A 287 -10.17 8.77 -83.02
N LEU A 288 -9.55 7.60 -82.88
CA LEU A 288 -8.38 7.41 -82.04
C LEU A 288 -7.14 8.12 -82.61
N SER A 289 -6.96 8.15 -83.94
CA SER A 289 -5.96 8.98 -84.62
C SER A 289 -6.19 10.47 -84.33
N THR A 290 -7.40 10.99 -84.56
CA THR A 290 -7.70 12.40 -84.27
C THR A 290 -7.59 12.75 -82.80
N LEU A 291 -7.75 11.77 -81.89
CA LEU A 291 -7.51 11.97 -80.46
C LEU A 291 -6.01 12.03 -80.16
N ASP A 292 -5.19 11.22 -80.82
CA ASP A 292 -3.73 11.27 -80.73
C ASP A 292 -3.20 12.60 -81.30
N ASP A 293 -3.69 13.05 -82.46
CA ASP A 293 -3.38 14.36 -83.05
C ASP A 293 -3.71 15.50 -82.07
N CYS A 294 -4.94 15.51 -81.50
CA CYS A 294 -5.33 16.47 -80.46
C CYS A 294 -4.47 16.38 -79.19
N ILE A 295 -3.94 15.20 -78.83
CA ILE A 295 -3.02 15.02 -77.71
C ILE A 295 -1.64 15.61 -78.06
N GLN A 296 -1.13 15.42 -79.27
CA GLN A 296 0.13 16.04 -79.71
C GLN A 296 0.02 17.57 -79.75
N ASP A 297 -1.11 18.12 -80.22
CA ASP A 297 -1.38 19.56 -80.18
C ASP A 297 -1.48 20.09 -78.73
N ALA A 298 -2.12 19.34 -77.82
CA ALA A 298 -2.17 19.69 -76.41
C ALA A 298 -0.79 19.62 -75.72
N LEU A 299 0.08 18.68 -76.12
CA LEU A 299 1.45 18.57 -75.61
C LEU A 299 2.34 19.70 -76.14
N THR A 300 2.28 20.01 -77.43
CA THR A 300 3.08 21.09 -78.03
C THR A 300 2.67 22.47 -77.53
N THR A 301 1.38 22.72 -77.30
CA THR A 301 0.89 23.96 -76.67
C THR A 301 1.30 24.08 -75.21
N ARG A 302 1.22 23.00 -74.42
CA ARG A 302 1.79 22.95 -73.06
C ARG A 302 3.28 23.29 -73.07
N ASP A 303 4.05 22.72 -74.00
CA ASP A 303 5.50 22.93 -74.08
C ASP A 303 5.86 24.33 -74.63
N GLY A 304 4.94 24.98 -75.34
CA GLY A 304 4.99 26.41 -75.66
C GLY A 304 4.83 27.28 -74.40
N ILE A 305 3.74 27.08 -73.68
CA ILE A 305 3.41 27.81 -72.45
C ILE A 305 4.52 27.61 -71.40
N ALA A 306 5.07 26.41 -71.27
CA ALA A 306 6.18 26.12 -70.35
C ALA A 306 7.43 26.97 -70.68
N ARG A 307 7.81 27.07 -71.96
CA ARG A 307 8.94 27.92 -72.40
C ARG A 307 8.67 29.41 -72.21
N GLU A 308 7.44 29.87 -72.43
CA GLU A 308 7.06 31.27 -72.16
C GLU A 308 7.15 31.60 -70.67
N ILE A 309 6.62 30.73 -69.80
CA ILE A 309 6.75 30.85 -68.34
C ILE A 309 8.22 30.89 -67.95
N GLU A 310 9.05 29.97 -68.47
CA GLU A 310 10.48 29.90 -68.13
C GLU A 310 11.25 31.14 -68.60
N THR A 311 10.89 31.73 -69.75
CA THR A 311 11.44 33.01 -70.23
C THR A 311 11.01 34.20 -69.34
N ILE A 312 9.77 34.19 -68.87
CA ILE A 312 9.25 35.21 -67.92
C ILE A 312 9.93 35.07 -66.55
N LEU A 313 10.19 33.85 -66.09
CA LEU A 313 10.91 33.60 -64.83
C LEU A 313 12.38 34.02 -64.92
N GLU A 314 13.09 33.69 -66.01
CA GLU A 314 14.50 34.06 -66.17
C GLU A 314 14.68 35.58 -66.31
N SER A 315 13.78 36.27 -67.04
CA SER A 315 13.81 37.73 -67.17
C SER A 315 13.47 38.50 -65.87
N ASN A 316 12.71 37.90 -64.96
CA ASN A 316 12.37 38.48 -63.65
C ASN A 316 13.20 37.90 -62.49
N ARG A 317 14.22 37.07 -62.77
CA ARG A 317 14.98 36.30 -61.79
C ARG A 317 15.60 37.13 -60.66
N GLU A 318 16.16 38.29 -60.98
CA GLU A 318 16.76 39.18 -59.97
C GLU A 318 15.70 39.84 -59.07
N ALA A 319 14.54 40.20 -59.63
CA ALA A 319 13.41 40.75 -58.87
C ALA A 319 12.79 39.68 -57.95
N ILE A 320 12.68 38.44 -58.42
CA ILE A 320 12.20 37.31 -57.62
C ILE A 320 13.21 37.02 -56.50
N SER A 321 14.51 36.89 -56.82
CA SER A 321 15.54 36.59 -55.82
C SER A 321 15.68 37.67 -54.75
N THR A 322 15.54 38.96 -55.09
CA THR A 322 15.56 40.04 -54.09
C THR A 322 14.31 40.04 -53.19
N VAL A 323 13.14 39.66 -53.72
CA VAL A 323 11.92 39.45 -52.92
C VAL A 323 12.00 38.19 -52.04
N GLU A 324 12.69 37.14 -52.47
CA GLU A 324 12.91 35.91 -51.69
C GLU A 324 13.96 36.07 -50.57
N GLN A 325 15.00 36.87 -50.80
CA GLN A 325 16.05 37.13 -49.79
C GLN A 325 15.56 37.86 -48.55
N VAL A 326 14.52 38.70 -48.66
CA VAL A 326 13.95 39.44 -47.51
C VAL A 326 13.33 38.49 -46.47
N PRO A 327 12.34 37.63 -46.79
CA PRO A 327 11.79 36.68 -45.83
C PRO A 327 12.82 35.63 -45.37
N GLU A 328 13.77 35.23 -46.22
CA GLU A 328 14.88 34.34 -45.81
C GLU A 328 15.75 34.99 -44.72
N ALA A 329 16.10 36.28 -44.90
CA ALA A 329 16.85 37.04 -43.91
C ALA A 329 16.04 37.32 -42.62
N GLU A 330 14.73 37.56 -42.74
CA GLU A 330 13.83 37.75 -41.60
C GLU A 330 13.65 36.47 -40.78
N ASP A 331 13.43 35.31 -41.41
CA ASP A 331 13.36 34.02 -40.72
C ASP A 331 14.74 33.60 -40.15
N SER A 332 15.84 33.91 -40.83
CA SER A 332 17.20 33.75 -40.30
C SER A 332 17.42 34.61 -39.05
N LEU A 333 16.99 35.88 -39.07
CA LEU A 333 17.04 36.74 -37.90
C LEU A 333 16.14 36.20 -36.77
N ARG A 334 14.94 35.72 -37.10
CA ARG A 334 13.98 35.17 -36.12
C ARG A 334 14.52 33.90 -35.45
N THR A 335 15.16 33.02 -36.20
CA THR A 335 15.79 31.79 -35.66
C THR A 335 17.00 32.11 -34.78
N VAL A 336 17.87 33.05 -35.18
CA VAL A 336 19.00 33.52 -34.35
C VAL A 336 18.51 34.20 -33.06
N GLN A 337 17.48 35.05 -33.13
CA GLN A 337 16.87 35.66 -31.94
C GLN A 337 16.24 34.62 -31.01
N ALA A 338 15.56 33.61 -31.56
CA ALA A 338 15.00 32.52 -30.78
C ALA A 338 16.09 31.68 -30.09
N ALA A 339 17.20 31.40 -30.77
CA ALA A 339 18.36 30.72 -30.20
C ALA A 339 19.02 31.54 -29.08
N ALA A 340 19.24 32.84 -29.29
CA ALA A 340 19.78 33.73 -28.27
C ALA A 340 18.86 33.85 -27.04
N ALA A 341 17.54 33.89 -27.25
CA ALA A 341 16.57 33.86 -26.16
C ALA A 341 16.55 32.52 -25.40
N ALA A 342 16.72 31.39 -26.09
CA ALA A 342 16.84 30.07 -25.47
C ALA A 342 18.12 29.96 -24.62
N GLU A 343 19.26 30.43 -25.14
CA GLU A 343 20.52 30.44 -24.40
C GLU A 343 20.48 31.37 -23.18
N LYS A 344 19.87 32.57 -23.30
CA LYS A 344 19.65 33.45 -22.14
C LYS A 344 18.82 32.76 -21.05
N ARG A 345 17.73 32.09 -21.41
CA ARG A 345 16.91 31.28 -20.47
C ARG A 345 17.72 30.14 -19.84
N ARG A 346 18.61 29.49 -20.61
CA ARG A 346 19.50 28.43 -20.12
C ARG A 346 20.48 28.97 -19.06
N VAL A 347 21.11 30.11 -19.33
CA VAL A 347 22.02 30.79 -18.38
C VAL A 347 21.28 31.22 -17.11
N ASP A 348 20.11 31.83 -17.23
CA ASP A 348 19.32 32.26 -16.05
C ASP A 348 18.85 31.07 -15.21
N ALA A 349 18.48 29.94 -15.82
CA ALA A 349 18.15 28.70 -15.11
C ALA A 349 19.36 28.11 -14.37
N VAL A 350 20.57 28.16 -14.94
CA VAL A 350 21.80 27.72 -14.27
C VAL A 350 22.18 28.65 -13.11
N ARG A 351 22.02 29.97 -13.27
CA ARG A 351 22.25 30.95 -12.20
C ARG A 351 21.32 30.72 -11.01
N ARG A 352 20.02 30.51 -11.25
CA ARG A 352 19.05 30.16 -10.18
C ARG A 352 19.47 28.90 -9.41
N LYS A 353 19.83 27.82 -10.12
CA LYS A 353 20.32 26.58 -9.48
C LYS A 353 21.58 26.79 -8.63
N ARG A 354 22.52 27.63 -9.08
CA ARG A 354 23.71 28.00 -8.28
C ARG A 354 23.31 28.73 -7.00
N ASP A 355 22.37 29.67 -7.10
CA ASP A 355 21.95 30.51 -5.97
C ASP A 355 21.14 29.70 -4.94
N GLU A 356 20.24 28.83 -5.42
CA GLU A 356 19.54 27.82 -4.62
C GLU A 356 20.52 26.89 -3.87
N LEU A 357 21.53 26.36 -4.57
CA LEU A 357 22.54 25.48 -3.96
C LEU A 357 23.40 26.24 -2.93
N THR A 358 23.75 27.50 -3.21
CA THR A 358 24.53 28.36 -2.29
C THR A 358 23.74 28.66 -1.02
N ALA A 359 22.45 29.00 -1.15
CA ALA A 359 21.55 29.20 -0.03
C ALA A 359 21.36 27.91 0.80
N SER A 360 21.20 26.77 0.14
CA SER A 360 21.10 25.45 0.77
C SER A 360 22.36 25.09 1.57
N ILE A 361 23.56 25.32 1.01
CA ILE A 361 24.84 25.10 1.70
C ILE A 361 24.96 26.03 2.91
N LYS A 362 24.56 27.31 2.79
CA LYS A 362 24.57 28.27 3.91
C LYS A 362 23.66 27.80 5.05
N SER A 363 22.40 27.50 4.75
CA SER A 363 21.43 27.01 5.75
C SER A 363 21.88 25.71 6.41
N ARG A 364 22.51 24.79 5.66
CA ARG A 364 23.09 23.57 6.23
C ARG A 364 24.25 23.87 7.19
N ARG A 365 25.12 24.84 6.87
CA ARG A 365 26.21 25.27 7.77
C ARG A 365 25.68 25.89 9.06
N GLU A 366 24.69 26.77 8.97
CA GLU A 366 24.03 27.38 10.12
C GLU A 366 23.41 26.32 11.05
N LYS A 367 22.72 25.32 10.47
CA LYS A 367 22.14 24.19 11.23
C LYS A 367 23.20 23.28 11.85
N MET A 368 24.31 23.00 11.16
CA MET A 368 25.42 22.21 11.71
C MET A 368 26.09 22.95 12.87
N PHE A 369 26.30 24.27 12.76
CA PHE A 369 26.86 25.09 13.84
C PHE A 369 25.95 25.12 15.08
N ALA A 370 24.64 25.34 14.88
CA ALA A 370 23.67 25.31 15.97
C ALA A 370 23.63 23.93 16.66
N GLY A 371 23.65 22.84 15.89
CA GLY A 371 23.71 21.47 16.43
C GLY A 371 25.02 21.16 17.16
N GLN A 372 26.16 21.69 16.69
CA GLN A 372 27.45 21.56 17.39
C GLN A 372 27.46 22.31 18.72
N ALA A 373 26.94 23.54 18.77
CA ALA A 373 26.81 24.30 20.01
C ALA A 373 25.92 23.57 21.04
N GLN A 374 24.76 23.06 20.60
CA GLN A 374 23.90 22.24 21.45
C GLN A 374 24.60 20.96 21.93
N GLN A 375 25.38 20.29 21.07
CA GLN A 375 26.12 19.10 21.47
C GLN A 375 27.20 19.42 22.53
N THR A 376 27.96 20.52 22.37
CA THR A 376 28.94 20.94 23.39
C THR A 376 28.28 21.34 24.70
N ASP A 377 27.11 21.99 24.66
CA ASP A 377 26.35 22.32 25.86
C ASP A 377 25.82 21.05 26.55
N ILE A 378 25.38 20.04 25.80
CA ILE A 378 24.99 18.74 26.33
C ILE A 378 26.20 18.02 26.95
N ASP A 379 27.31 17.90 26.23
CA ASP A 379 28.49 17.15 26.67
C ASP A 379 29.16 17.76 27.92
N THR A 380 29.12 19.09 28.08
CA THR A 380 29.61 19.77 29.30
C THR A 380 28.68 19.59 30.50
N ASN A 381 27.35 19.51 30.30
CA ASN A 381 26.38 19.29 31.38
C ASN A 381 26.16 17.82 31.73
N LEU A 382 26.43 16.88 30.81
CA LEU A 382 26.26 15.44 30.97
C LEU A 382 26.94 14.84 32.22
N PRO A 383 28.21 15.14 32.57
CA PRO A 383 28.82 14.60 33.80
C PRO A 383 28.06 15.05 35.05
N THR A 384 27.79 16.35 35.19
CA THR A 384 27.03 16.90 36.32
C THR A 384 25.65 16.27 36.47
N GLN A 385 24.95 15.99 35.36
CA GLN A 385 23.66 15.30 35.38
C GLN A 385 23.78 13.82 35.79
N LYS A 386 24.87 13.14 35.42
CA LYS A 386 25.15 11.77 35.90
C LYS A 386 25.45 11.74 37.39
N ASP A 387 26.28 12.65 37.88
CA ASP A 387 26.65 12.73 39.30
C ASP A 387 25.42 13.07 40.17
N ASN A 388 24.54 13.96 39.70
CA ASN A 388 23.25 14.23 40.32
C ASN A 388 22.33 13.00 40.32
N HIS A 389 22.33 12.21 39.24
CA HIS A 389 21.52 10.98 39.16
C HIS A 389 22.03 9.90 40.12
N THR A 390 23.34 9.68 40.21
CA THR A 390 23.92 8.75 41.19
C THR A 390 23.69 9.21 42.62
N GLY A 391 23.88 10.51 42.91
CA GLY A 391 23.59 11.07 44.23
C GLY A 391 22.11 11.00 44.63
N MET A 392 21.19 11.05 43.67
CA MET A 392 19.76 10.80 43.90
C MET A 392 19.49 9.31 44.18
N GLY A 393 20.15 8.40 43.47
CA GLY A 393 20.10 6.95 43.76
C GLY A 393 20.55 6.64 45.18
N ASP A 394 21.74 7.10 45.56
CA ASP A 394 22.28 6.95 46.92
C ASP A 394 21.36 7.53 48.01
N LEU A 395 20.56 8.56 47.68
CA LEU A 395 19.60 9.17 48.59
C LEU A 395 18.31 8.32 48.69
N VAL A 396 17.84 7.75 47.59
CA VAL A 396 16.70 6.81 47.60
C VAL A 396 17.03 5.58 48.43
N ASP A 397 18.18 4.94 48.20
CA ASP A 397 18.62 3.76 48.95
C ASP A 397 18.68 4.03 50.47
N LYS A 398 19.23 5.19 50.87
CA LYS A 398 19.25 5.63 52.27
C LYS A 398 17.85 5.86 52.84
N ILE A 399 16.93 6.45 52.07
CA ILE A 399 15.54 6.66 52.50
C ILE A 399 14.80 5.33 52.65
N GLU A 400 15.03 4.35 51.76
CA GLU A 400 14.45 3.01 51.87
C GLU A 400 14.98 2.27 53.11
N GLU A 401 16.28 2.35 53.41
CA GLU A 401 16.86 1.83 54.65
C GLU A 401 16.26 2.52 55.89
N ASP A 402 16.14 3.85 55.89
CA ASP A 402 15.52 4.64 56.96
C ASP A 402 14.07 4.20 57.18
N VAL A 403 13.28 4.03 56.13
CA VAL A 403 11.88 3.58 56.17
C VAL A 403 11.77 2.14 56.69
N ALA A 404 12.63 1.23 56.22
CA ALA A 404 12.69 -0.14 56.73
C ALA A 404 13.02 -0.17 58.23
N GLY A 405 14.01 0.62 58.67
CA GLY A 405 14.36 0.78 60.08
C GLY A 405 13.21 1.35 60.92
N GLN A 406 12.48 2.36 60.43
CA GLN A 406 11.31 2.89 61.12
C GLN A 406 10.17 1.85 61.22
N ARG A 407 9.88 1.12 60.13
CA ARG A 407 8.89 0.02 60.13
C ARG A 407 9.26 -1.07 61.14
N ARG A 408 10.55 -1.45 61.19
CA ARG A 408 11.10 -2.42 62.15
C ARG A 408 10.85 -1.98 63.60
N ARG A 409 11.20 -0.73 63.95
CA ARG A 409 10.92 -0.19 65.30
C ARG A 409 9.42 -0.18 65.62
N ILE A 410 8.58 0.22 64.67
CA ILE A 410 7.13 0.27 64.89
C ILE A 410 6.54 -1.12 65.11
N CYS A 411 7.03 -2.15 64.41
CA CYS A 411 6.61 -3.54 64.63
C CYS A 411 7.07 -4.06 66.01
N GLU A 412 8.26 -3.66 66.48
CA GLU A 412 8.75 -3.95 67.84
C GLU A 412 7.91 -3.25 68.92
N ASP A 413 7.60 -1.96 68.71
CA ASP A 413 6.71 -1.17 69.57
C ASP A 413 5.30 -1.82 69.63
N ILE A 414 4.76 -2.28 68.50
CA ILE A 414 3.47 -2.99 68.43
C ILE A 414 3.52 -4.32 69.17
N LEU A 415 4.57 -5.13 68.98
CA LEU A 415 4.76 -6.41 69.67
C LEU A 415 4.88 -6.21 71.19
N ARG A 416 5.47 -5.10 71.65
CA ARG A 416 5.53 -4.72 73.06
C ARG A 416 4.17 -4.31 73.64
N ILE A 417 3.30 -3.67 72.86
CA ILE A 417 1.94 -3.24 73.29
C ILE A 417 0.93 -4.41 73.22
N PHE A 418 1.13 -5.33 72.28
CA PHE A 418 0.30 -6.51 72.03
C PHE A 418 1.16 -7.78 72.01
N PRO A 419 1.77 -8.18 73.15
CA PRO A 419 2.61 -9.37 73.21
C PRO A 419 1.82 -10.62 72.80
N ILE A 420 2.41 -11.41 71.88
CA ILE A 420 1.88 -12.68 71.41
C ILE A 420 2.77 -13.81 71.95
N GLU A 421 2.30 -14.52 72.97
CA GLU A 421 3.09 -15.49 73.74
C GLU A 421 2.63 -16.94 73.49
N PRO A 422 3.54 -17.92 73.38
CA PRO A 422 3.16 -19.32 73.18
C PRO A 422 2.60 -19.90 74.48
N VAL A 423 1.58 -20.74 74.37
CA VAL A 423 1.06 -21.48 75.53
C VAL A 423 1.98 -22.67 75.84
N PRO A 424 2.55 -22.79 77.06
CA PRO A 424 3.39 -23.92 77.41
C PRO A 424 2.68 -25.26 77.20
N GLY A 425 3.35 -26.21 76.54
CA GLY A 425 2.83 -27.55 76.27
C GLY A 425 1.78 -27.66 75.15
N LYS A 426 1.42 -26.58 74.45
CA LYS A 426 0.48 -26.62 73.31
C LYS A 426 1.08 -25.98 72.05
N SER A 427 1.47 -26.83 71.10
CA SER A 427 1.95 -26.40 69.77
C SER A 427 0.92 -25.53 69.05
N PHE A 428 1.39 -24.49 68.36
CA PHE A 428 0.57 -23.51 67.60
C PHE A 428 -0.55 -22.81 68.39
N SER A 429 -0.56 -22.91 69.73
CA SER A 429 -1.48 -22.17 70.60
C SER A 429 -0.77 -20.94 71.17
N PHE A 430 -1.38 -19.77 71.02
CA PHE A 430 -0.82 -18.50 71.50
C PHE A 430 -1.85 -17.70 72.27
N THR A 431 -1.38 -16.79 73.11
CA THR A 431 -2.18 -15.73 73.72
C THR A 431 -1.81 -14.38 73.12
N ILE A 432 -2.73 -13.43 73.11
CA ILE A 432 -2.46 -12.01 72.82
C ILE A 432 -2.83 -11.18 74.05
N ARG A 433 -1.88 -10.44 74.63
CA ARG A 433 -2.03 -9.74 75.92
C ARG A 433 -2.53 -10.68 77.05
N GLY A 434 -2.11 -11.94 77.03
CA GLY A 434 -2.53 -12.99 77.99
C GLY A 434 -3.88 -13.65 77.69
N LEU A 435 -4.64 -13.20 76.67
CA LEU A 435 -5.90 -13.83 76.26
C LEU A 435 -5.67 -14.92 75.21
N LEU A 436 -6.14 -16.14 75.47
CA LEU A 436 -6.05 -17.27 74.53
C LEU A 436 -6.95 -17.05 73.31
N LEU A 437 -6.40 -17.24 72.11
CA LEU A 437 -7.18 -17.27 70.86
C LEU A 437 -6.97 -18.61 70.13
N PRO A 438 -8.01 -19.46 70.03
CA PRO A 438 -8.00 -20.67 69.21
C PRO A 438 -7.91 -20.41 67.70
N ASN A 439 -7.36 -21.37 66.95
CA ASN A 439 -7.11 -21.25 65.51
C ASN A 439 -8.36 -21.62 64.68
N SER A 440 -9.34 -20.72 64.62
CA SER A 440 -10.60 -20.87 63.86
C SER A 440 -11.53 -22.03 64.28
N GLU A 441 -11.25 -22.72 65.38
CA GLU A 441 -12.13 -23.71 66.01
C GLU A 441 -12.64 -23.13 67.35
N PHE A 442 -13.96 -22.97 67.48
CA PHE A 442 -14.54 -22.12 68.54
C PHE A 442 -15.70 -22.78 69.31
N ASP A 443 -15.72 -24.10 69.43
CA ASP A 443 -16.89 -24.81 69.99
C ASP A 443 -16.89 -24.82 71.53
N ASP A 444 -15.74 -25.09 72.17
CA ASP A 444 -15.57 -25.13 73.63
C ASP A 444 -14.78 -23.93 74.18
N VAL A 445 -15.16 -22.71 73.80
CA VAL A 445 -14.38 -21.49 74.08
C VAL A 445 -15.13 -20.47 74.94
N LYS A 446 -14.39 -19.71 75.75
CA LYS A 446 -14.96 -18.57 76.50
C LYS A 446 -15.19 -17.41 75.53
N GLU A 447 -16.45 -17.10 75.24
CA GLU A 447 -16.82 -16.04 74.28
C GLU A 447 -16.16 -14.70 74.62
N ASP A 448 -16.31 -14.19 75.85
CA ASP A 448 -15.77 -12.89 76.26
C ASP A 448 -14.24 -12.79 76.08
N VAL A 449 -13.51 -13.87 76.35
CA VAL A 449 -12.05 -13.94 76.16
C VAL A 449 -11.67 -13.96 74.68
N THR A 450 -12.38 -14.76 73.89
CA THR A 450 -12.10 -14.97 72.46
C THR A 450 -12.41 -13.70 71.65
N THR A 451 -13.54 -13.05 71.96
CA THR A 451 -13.96 -11.79 71.33
C THR A 451 -13.04 -10.62 71.70
N ALA A 452 -12.58 -10.53 72.95
CA ALA A 452 -11.56 -9.54 73.34
C ALA A 452 -10.20 -9.80 72.66
N ALA A 453 -9.78 -11.06 72.53
CA ALA A 453 -8.56 -11.42 71.81
C ALA A 453 -8.63 -11.08 70.32
N LEU A 454 -9.75 -11.37 69.65
CA LEU A 454 -10.01 -10.97 68.26
C LEU A 454 -10.04 -9.45 68.09
N GLY A 455 -10.58 -8.71 69.06
CA GLY A 455 -10.53 -7.25 69.10
C GLY A 455 -9.09 -6.69 69.12
N TYR A 456 -8.18 -7.33 69.85
CA TYR A 456 -6.76 -6.98 69.82
C TYR A 456 -6.09 -7.33 68.48
N VAL A 457 -6.42 -8.47 67.87
CA VAL A 457 -5.91 -8.84 66.54
C VAL A 457 -6.38 -7.83 65.48
N ALA A 458 -7.66 -7.47 65.48
CA ALA A 458 -8.24 -6.45 64.61
C ALA A 458 -7.54 -5.09 64.76
N GLN A 459 -7.27 -4.67 66.01
CA GLN A 459 -6.53 -3.44 66.29
C GLN A 459 -5.08 -3.49 65.75
N VAL A 460 -4.37 -4.62 65.90
CA VAL A 460 -3.00 -4.79 65.40
C VAL A 460 -2.95 -4.74 63.87
N ILE A 461 -3.84 -5.45 63.18
CA ILE A 461 -3.88 -5.48 61.70
C ILE A 461 -4.20 -4.08 61.14
N ASN A 462 -5.18 -3.39 61.73
CA ASN A 462 -5.53 -2.02 61.35
C ASN A 462 -4.38 -1.02 61.59
N LEU A 463 -3.54 -1.23 62.62
CA LEU A 463 -2.33 -0.43 62.84
C LEU A 463 -1.20 -0.78 61.86
N LEU A 464 -1.00 -2.06 61.53
CA LEU A 464 0.08 -2.49 60.63
C LEU A 464 -0.12 -2.01 59.19
N SER A 465 -1.36 -2.02 58.69
CA SER A 465 -1.76 -1.58 57.35
C SER A 465 -1.08 -0.28 56.87
N PRO A 466 -1.26 0.88 57.54
CA PRO A 466 -0.65 2.14 57.11
C PRO A 466 0.89 2.14 57.22
N TYR A 467 1.46 1.49 58.24
CA TYR A 467 2.92 1.49 58.46
C TYR A 467 3.66 0.60 57.45
N LEU A 468 3.12 -0.57 57.13
CA LEU A 468 3.62 -1.43 56.05
C LEU A 468 3.22 -0.89 54.66
N SER A 469 2.32 0.08 54.61
CA SER A 469 1.78 0.70 53.39
C SER A 469 1.03 -0.30 52.49
N VAL A 470 0.28 -1.19 53.13
CA VAL A 470 -0.52 -2.25 52.49
C VAL A 470 -1.99 -1.96 52.71
N ILE A 471 -2.75 -1.77 51.62
CA ILE A 471 -4.20 -1.58 51.69
C ILE A 471 -4.85 -2.92 52.04
N LEU A 472 -5.68 -2.94 53.09
CA LEU A 472 -6.49 -4.10 53.47
C LEU A 472 -7.71 -4.20 52.53
N PRO A 473 -7.90 -5.32 51.80
CA PRO A 473 -9.10 -5.52 50.98
C PRO A 473 -10.38 -5.70 51.78
N TYR A 474 -10.27 -6.08 53.07
CA TYR A 474 -11.40 -6.21 53.99
C TYR A 474 -11.28 -5.15 55.10
N PRO A 475 -11.96 -3.99 54.98
CA PRO A 475 -11.83 -2.93 55.98
C PRO A 475 -12.25 -3.38 57.39
N ILE A 476 -11.40 -3.07 58.38
CA ILE A 476 -11.62 -3.41 59.78
C ILE A 476 -12.06 -2.16 60.53
N THR A 477 -13.15 -2.25 61.30
CA THR A 477 -13.56 -1.24 62.28
C THR A 477 -13.23 -1.76 63.69
N PRO A 478 -12.09 -1.36 64.28
CA PRO A 478 -11.71 -1.81 65.62
C PRO A 478 -12.56 -1.10 66.69
N LEU A 479 -13.36 -1.88 67.42
CA LEU A 479 -14.22 -1.40 68.51
C LEU A 479 -14.07 -2.33 69.75
N GLY A 480 -12.84 -2.77 70.03
CA GLY A 480 -12.55 -3.70 71.11
C GLY A 480 -13.27 -5.05 70.91
N SER A 481 -13.98 -5.52 71.93
CA SER A 481 -14.74 -6.78 71.90
C SER A 481 -15.95 -6.77 70.97
N THR A 482 -16.33 -5.62 70.39
CA THR A 482 -17.40 -5.50 69.37
C THR A 482 -16.88 -5.07 68.00
N SER A 483 -15.60 -5.33 67.71
CA SER A 483 -14.98 -5.04 66.40
C SER A 483 -15.69 -5.76 65.24
N THR A 484 -15.69 -5.14 64.07
CA THR A 484 -16.30 -5.66 62.84
C THR A 484 -15.35 -5.57 61.65
N ILE A 485 -15.61 -6.37 60.63
CA ILE A 485 -14.87 -6.40 59.35
C ILE A 485 -15.86 -6.39 58.19
N GLU A 486 -15.52 -5.73 57.08
CA GLU A 486 -16.38 -5.58 55.92
C GLU A 486 -15.89 -6.41 54.73
N ASP A 487 -16.82 -7.02 53.99
CA ASP A 487 -16.54 -7.59 52.67
C ASP A 487 -17.15 -6.71 51.56
N PRO A 488 -16.33 -5.92 50.85
CA PRO A 488 -16.79 -5.13 49.70
C PRO A 488 -17.34 -5.98 48.55
N LEU A 489 -16.94 -7.26 48.45
CA LEU A 489 -17.32 -8.19 47.39
C LEU A 489 -18.62 -8.95 47.70
N ALA A 490 -19.09 -8.93 48.94
CA ALA A 490 -20.35 -9.56 49.34
C ALA A 490 -21.55 -8.89 48.64
N MET A 491 -22.15 -9.60 47.68
CA MET A 491 -23.40 -9.21 47.05
C MET A 491 -24.58 -9.60 47.95
N GLY A 492 -25.27 -8.61 48.52
CA GLY A 492 -26.41 -8.84 49.40
C GLY A 492 -27.68 -9.22 48.64
N HIS A 493 -28.27 -10.36 48.97
CA HIS A 493 -29.61 -10.78 48.54
C HIS A 493 -30.63 -10.78 49.71
N SER A 494 -30.50 -9.85 50.67
CA SER A 494 -31.38 -9.79 51.84
C SER A 494 -31.60 -8.38 52.39
N ASN A 495 -32.83 -8.10 52.84
CA ASN A 495 -33.28 -6.84 53.44
C ASN A 495 -32.79 -6.63 54.89
N GLN A 496 -31.53 -6.96 55.19
CA GLN A 496 -30.94 -6.70 56.50
C GLN A 496 -30.15 -5.38 56.50
N HIS A 497 -30.12 -4.70 57.65
CA HIS A 497 -29.31 -3.50 57.82
C HIS A 497 -27.82 -3.89 57.78
N ASN A 498 -27.12 -3.48 56.73
CA ASN A 498 -25.71 -3.74 56.47
C ASN A 498 -25.29 -5.24 56.34
N PRO A 499 -25.67 -5.94 55.24
CA PRO A 499 -25.36 -7.36 55.05
C PRO A 499 -23.87 -7.66 54.78
N ARG A 500 -23.07 -6.63 54.47
CA ARG A 500 -21.63 -6.73 54.12
C ARG A 500 -20.68 -6.67 55.32
N THR A 501 -21.17 -6.26 56.48
CA THR A 501 -20.38 -6.22 57.71
C THR A 501 -20.54 -7.50 58.51
N TYR A 502 -19.42 -8.06 58.92
CA TYR A 502 -19.31 -9.30 59.67
C TYR A 502 -18.70 -9.00 61.05
N PRO A 503 -19.31 -9.47 62.14
CA PRO A 503 -18.82 -9.22 63.49
C PRO A 503 -17.64 -10.15 63.83
N LEU A 504 -16.65 -9.62 64.53
CA LEU A 504 -15.55 -10.40 65.12
C LEU A 504 -15.90 -10.84 66.55
N TYR A 505 -17.19 -10.94 66.86
CA TYR A 505 -17.73 -11.32 68.16
C TYR A 505 -18.88 -12.32 68.06
N MET A 506 -19.01 -13.18 69.07
CA MET A 506 -19.97 -14.29 69.09
C MET A 506 -21.34 -13.89 69.67
N LYS A 507 -21.33 -13.04 70.71
CA LYS A 507 -22.51 -12.71 71.51
C LYS A 507 -23.63 -12.08 70.66
N GLY A 508 -24.76 -12.78 70.55
CA GLY A 508 -25.95 -12.32 69.82
C GLY A 508 -25.84 -12.41 68.29
N VAL A 509 -24.90 -13.20 67.77
CA VAL A 509 -24.60 -13.32 66.33
C VAL A 509 -24.84 -14.75 65.83
N VAL A 510 -25.32 -14.89 64.59
CA VAL A 510 -25.39 -16.20 63.92
C VAL A 510 -23.98 -16.72 63.62
N ARG A 511 -23.64 -17.90 64.16
CA ARG A 511 -22.29 -18.49 64.16
C ARG A 511 -21.51 -18.38 62.84
N TYR A 512 -22.14 -18.71 61.70
CA TYR A 512 -21.44 -18.67 60.40
C TYR A 512 -20.97 -17.25 60.01
N ARG A 513 -21.66 -16.19 60.43
CA ARG A 513 -21.24 -14.79 60.14
C ARG A 513 -20.00 -14.41 60.93
N PHE A 514 -19.90 -14.89 62.17
CA PHE A 514 -18.72 -14.71 63.01
C PHE A 514 -17.52 -15.49 62.44
N GLU A 515 -17.70 -16.76 62.08
CA GLU A 515 -16.64 -17.59 61.48
C GLU A 515 -16.15 -17.01 60.15
N TYR A 516 -17.07 -16.50 59.32
CA TYR A 516 -16.71 -15.79 58.10
C TYR A 516 -15.94 -14.50 58.38
N GLY A 517 -16.32 -13.71 59.39
CA GLY A 517 -15.56 -12.53 59.83
C GLY A 517 -14.13 -12.88 60.25
N VAL A 518 -13.94 -13.96 61.00
CA VAL A 518 -12.60 -14.47 61.37
C VAL A 518 -11.81 -14.95 60.13
N PHE A 519 -12.47 -15.57 59.16
CA PHE A 519 -11.84 -15.96 57.90
C PHE A 519 -11.34 -14.74 57.09
N LEU A 520 -12.15 -13.67 56.99
CA LEU A 520 -11.73 -12.42 56.35
C LEU A 520 -10.53 -11.79 57.07
N LEU A 521 -10.55 -11.75 58.41
CA LEU A 521 -9.46 -11.25 59.24
C LEU A 521 -8.16 -12.03 59.00
N ASN A 522 -8.26 -13.36 58.90
CA ASN A 522 -7.13 -14.22 58.55
C ASN A 522 -6.64 -13.99 57.12
N LYS A 523 -7.53 -13.61 56.19
CA LYS A 523 -7.16 -13.28 54.81
C LYS A 523 -6.37 -11.97 54.73
N ASP A 524 -6.70 -10.97 55.54
CA ASP A 524 -5.89 -9.76 55.69
C ASP A 524 -4.49 -10.05 56.27
N ILE A 525 -4.38 -10.95 57.26
CA ILE A 525 -3.07 -11.41 57.77
C ILE A 525 -2.25 -12.05 56.65
N GLU A 526 -2.87 -12.87 55.80
CA GLU A 526 -2.21 -13.46 54.62
C GLU A 526 -1.73 -12.39 53.64
N ILE A 527 -2.52 -11.35 53.39
CA ILE A 527 -2.20 -10.25 52.47
C ILE A 527 -1.04 -9.39 53.02
N LEU A 528 -1.05 -9.05 54.31
CA LEU A 528 0.09 -8.40 54.98
C LEU A 528 1.35 -9.28 54.95
N SER A 529 1.19 -10.60 55.09
CA SER A 529 2.30 -11.57 54.99
C SER A 529 2.90 -11.59 53.59
N ASN A 530 2.05 -11.69 52.56
CA ASN A 530 2.46 -11.71 51.16
C ASN A 530 3.21 -10.42 50.77
N ALA A 531 2.83 -9.27 51.34
CA ALA A 531 3.52 -7.99 51.12
C ALA A 531 4.95 -7.96 51.69
N LEU A 532 5.26 -8.79 52.69
CA LEU A 532 6.62 -9.02 53.20
C LEU A 532 7.28 -10.27 52.59
N GLY A 533 6.71 -10.84 51.53
CA GLY A 533 7.21 -12.05 50.87
C GLY A 533 6.97 -13.37 51.62
N LEU A 534 6.14 -13.34 52.67
CA LEU A 534 5.81 -14.50 53.50
C LEU A 534 4.53 -15.18 53.02
N ARG A 535 4.53 -16.51 53.01
CA ARG A 535 3.30 -17.31 52.79
C ARG A 535 2.95 -18.07 54.06
N PRO A 536 1.79 -17.80 54.69
CA PRO A 536 1.27 -18.60 55.81
C PRO A 536 1.16 -20.09 55.46
N VAL A 537 1.38 -20.95 56.46
CA VAL A 537 1.30 -22.42 56.28
C VAL A 537 -0.16 -22.91 56.27
N ASP A 538 -1.00 -22.36 57.15
CA ASP A 538 -2.45 -22.52 57.16
C ASP A 538 -3.07 -21.17 57.50
N ILE A 539 -4.03 -20.71 56.69
CA ILE A 539 -4.70 -19.41 56.86
C ILE A 539 -5.46 -19.36 58.20
N ARG A 540 -5.96 -20.50 58.70
CA ARG A 540 -6.74 -20.62 59.96
C ARG A 540 -5.92 -20.28 61.22
N HIS A 541 -4.60 -20.27 61.12
CA HIS A 541 -3.69 -20.03 62.24
C HIS A 541 -3.53 -18.53 62.56
N THR A 542 -4.57 -17.88 63.10
CA THR A 542 -4.62 -16.42 63.35
C THR A 542 -3.39 -15.87 64.09
N LEU A 543 -3.18 -16.24 65.37
CA LEU A 543 -2.03 -15.75 66.14
C LEU A 543 -0.67 -16.30 65.70
N PRO A 544 -0.51 -17.59 65.32
CA PRO A 544 0.76 -18.07 64.76
C PRO A 544 1.21 -17.28 63.53
N ASN A 545 0.30 -17.00 62.59
CA ASN A 545 0.61 -16.23 61.38
C ASN A 545 0.93 -14.77 61.71
N LEU A 546 0.14 -14.12 62.57
CA LEU A 546 0.38 -12.73 62.99
C LEU A 546 1.72 -12.60 63.75
N LYS A 547 2.07 -13.58 64.59
CA LYS A 547 3.36 -13.61 65.28
C LYS A 547 4.52 -13.80 64.32
N TYR A 548 4.37 -14.67 63.31
CA TYR A 548 5.41 -14.88 62.30
C TYR A 548 5.60 -13.65 61.41
N LEU A 549 4.51 -12.99 61.01
CA LEU A 549 4.53 -11.68 60.33
C LEU A 549 5.33 -10.66 61.12
N LEU A 550 4.99 -10.44 62.40
CA LEU A 550 5.66 -9.49 63.26
C LEU A 550 7.13 -9.85 63.49
N TYR A 551 7.46 -11.12 63.70
CA TYR A 551 8.83 -11.60 63.90
C TYR A 551 9.74 -11.34 62.69
N VAL A 552 9.23 -11.51 61.47
CA VAL A 552 9.98 -11.17 60.25
C VAL A 552 10.03 -9.65 60.05
N ALA A 553 8.96 -8.93 60.35
CA ALA A 553 8.94 -7.46 60.27
C ALA A 553 9.88 -6.78 61.29
N THR A 554 10.21 -7.45 62.40
CA THR A 554 11.24 -7.01 63.36
C THR A 554 12.63 -7.62 63.09
N ALA A 555 12.76 -8.56 62.16
CA ALA A 555 14.04 -9.11 61.75
C ALA A 555 14.84 -8.09 60.91
N GLY A 556 16.11 -7.90 61.27
CA GLY A 556 16.99 -6.97 60.57
C GLY A 556 18.38 -6.91 61.20
N LYS A 557 19.34 -6.35 60.47
CA LYS A 557 20.68 -6.04 60.97
C LYS A 557 20.72 -4.57 61.42
N GLY A 558 21.68 -4.22 62.28
CA GLY A 558 21.79 -2.88 62.86
C GLY A 558 20.88 -2.66 64.08
N GLU A 559 21.18 -1.57 64.80
CA GLU A 559 20.40 -1.11 65.95
C GLU A 559 19.01 -0.59 65.53
N LEU A 560 18.03 -0.68 66.42
CA LEU A 560 16.71 -0.09 66.15
C LEU A 560 16.84 1.44 66.15
N PRO A 561 16.44 2.14 65.07
CA PRO A 561 16.61 3.58 65.01
C PRO A 561 15.77 4.24 66.09
N ALA A 562 16.36 5.19 66.81
CA ALA A 562 15.69 5.90 67.89
C ALA A 562 14.33 6.47 67.43
N ARG A 563 13.38 6.59 68.36
CA ARG A 563 12.12 7.27 68.09
C ARG A 563 12.44 8.73 67.76
N LYS A 564 12.37 9.09 66.46
CA LYS A 564 12.45 10.49 66.01
C LYS A 564 11.47 11.29 66.90
N SER A 565 12.00 12.23 67.66
CA SER A 565 11.25 12.97 68.69
C SER A 565 10.19 13.84 68.02
N GLY A 566 8.99 13.26 67.91
CA GLY A 566 7.90 13.76 67.09
C GLY A 566 7.24 15.01 67.65
N GLY A 567 7.94 16.14 67.63
CA GLY A 567 7.30 17.44 67.60
C GLY A 567 6.67 17.64 66.23
N ILE A 568 5.34 17.79 66.17
CA ILE A 568 4.63 18.15 64.94
C ILE A 568 5.15 19.54 64.52
N LYS A 569 5.87 19.61 63.39
CA LYS A 569 6.68 20.77 62.94
C LYS A 569 5.85 22.01 62.55
N GLY A 570 4.60 22.10 63.00
CA GLY A 570 3.67 23.22 62.79
C GLY A 570 2.79 23.55 64.00
N LEU A 571 2.99 22.95 65.18
CA LEU A 571 2.14 23.22 66.37
C LEU A 571 2.88 23.84 67.57
N LEU A 572 4.21 24.03 67.50
CA LEU A 572 4.95 24.90 68.44
C LEU A 572 5.41 26.17 67.74
N ARG A 573 4.50 27.14 67.63
CA ARG A 573 4.82 28.57 67.59
C ARG A 573 3.83 29.31 68.47
N HIS A 574 4.20 29.47 69.74
CA HIS A 574 3.62 30.48 70.61
C HIS A 574 4.77 31.26 71.26
N ASP A 575 4.78 32.56 70.98
CA ASP A 575 5.55 33.68 71.54
C ASP A 575 6.84 33.47 72.34
N GLY A 576 7.90 34.13 71.85
CA GLY A 576 9.13 34.42 72.56
C GLY A 576 9.87 35.55 71.83
N ALA A 577 9.71 36.79 72.30
CA ALA A 577 10.31 37.97 71.66
C ALA A 577 11.84 38.06 71.90
N HIS A 578 12.49 38.91 71.11
CA HIS A 578 13.91 39.32 71.20
C HIS A 578 14.97 38.31 70.67
N SER A 579 15.45 38.52 69.44
CA SER A 579 16.66 39.34 69.25
C SER A 579 16.90 39.67 67.77
N ARG A 580 17.59 40.78 67.50
CA ARG A 580 17.97 41.25 66.15
C ARG A 580 19.41 40.82 65.86
N ARG A 581 19.72 40.40 64.61
CA ARG A 581 20.77 40.98 63.74
C ARG A 581 21.11 40.11 62.53
N GLY A 582 20.90 40.66 61.33
CA GLY A 582 21.55 40.24 60.08
C GLY A 582 21.27 38.78 59.65
N SER A 583 21.69 38.37 58.45
CA SER A 583 21.94 39.13 57.23
C SER A 583 21.65 38.19 56.06
N VAL A 584 21.43 38.76 54.88
CA VAL A 584 21.44 38.11 53.54
C VAL A 584 21.78 36.60 53.50
N ASP A 585 20.84 35.76 53.03
CA ASP A 585 20.82 35.43 51.60
C ASP A 585 19.59 34.63 51.12
N SER A 586 19.34 34.72 49.81
CA SER A 586 18.60 33.74 48.97
C SER A 586 17.19 33.25 49.41
N THR A 587 16.16 33.96 48.96
CA THR A 587 14.78 33.46 48.95
C THR A 587 14.46 32.55 47.75
N ALA A 588 13.99 31.34 48.05
CA ALA A 588 12.97 30.57 47.33
C ALA A 588 13.24 30.02 45.91
N THR A 589 13.47 28.70 45.85
CA THR A 589 12.91 27.83 44.81
C THR A 589 11.54 27.28 45.24
N ALA A 590 10.47 27.85 44.68
CA ALA A 590 9.11 27.28 44.56
C ALA A 590 8.26 28.26 43.74
N SER A 591 7.39 27.87 42.80
CA SER A 591 7.08 26.54 42.28
C SER A 591 6.39 26.72 40.92
N SER A 592 6.70 25.88 39.93
CA SER A 592 5.96 25.84 38.67
C SER A 592 4.58 25.22 38.87
N PHE A 593 3.50 25.90 38.48
CA PHE A 593 2.36 25.32 37.78
C PHE A 593 1.38 26.43 37.34
N GLY A 594 0.98 26.43 36.06
CA GLY A 594 -0.29 27.02 35.62
C GLY A 594 -0.23 28.27 34.73
N ALA A 595 -0.67 28.05 33.48
CA ALA A 595 -1.38 29.00 32.62
C ALA A 595 -0.67 30.28 32.12
N ILE A 596 -0.40 30.25 30.81
CA ILE A 596 -0.11 31.38 29.93
C ILE A 596 -1.24 32.42 29.98
N VAL A 597 -0.92 33.66 30.35
CA VAL A 597 -1.64 34.88 29.90
C VAL A 597 -0.60 35.95 29.54
N THR A 598 -0.53 36.31 28.27
CA THR A 598 0.38 37.33 27.76
C THR A 598 -0.30 38.69 27.67
N GLU A 599 -0.14 39.54 28.68
CA GLU A 599 -0.27 41.00 28.53
C GLU A 599 0.86 41.71 29.28
N ALA A 600 1.86 42.18 28.53
CA ALA A 600 2.90 43.05 29.04
C ALA A 600 2.64 44.49 28.59
N LYS A 601 2.27 45.36 29.54
CA LYS A 601 2.17 46.81 29.32
C LYS A 601 3.20 47.55 30.17
N GLY A 602 4.46 47.43 29.75
CA GLY A 602 5.60 48.20 30.27
C GLY A 602 5.87 49.42 29.39
N LYS A 603 5.75 50.61 29.98
CA LYS A 603 5.99 51.92 29.34
C LYS A 603 7.46 52.31 29.57
N VAL A 604 8.12 52.95 28.59
CA VAL A 604 8.98 54.16 28.73
C VAL A 604 9.57 54.56 27.38
N GLU A 605 9.51 55.88 27.15
CA GLU A 605 10.22 56.83 26.25
C GLU A 605 11.36 56.33 25.34
N GLY A 606 11.58 56.90 24.14
CA GLY A 606 10.91 58.05 23.50
C GLY A 606 11.58 58.48 22.17
N VAL A 607 11.39 59.75 21.79
CA VAL A 607 11.94 60.47 20.60
C VAL A 607 11.27 60.18 19.23
N GLY A 608 10.89 61.25 18.51
CA GLY A 608 10.89 61.25 17.04
C GLY A 608 9.59 61.55 16.29
N ALA A 609 9.27 62.84 16.13
CA ALA A 609 8.62 63.46 14.96
C ALA A 609 7.44 62.77 14.18
N GLY A 610 6.28 63.45 14.20
CA GLY A 610 5.70 63.94 12.93
C GLY A 610 4.52 63.21 12.26
N ALA A 611 3.51 64.02 11.90
CA ALA A 611 2.54 63.85 10.78
C ALA A 611 1.29 62.92 10.93
N ARG A 612 0.15 63.59 11.17
CA ARG A 612 -1.16 63.50 10.46
C ARG A 612 -1.74 62.13 10.04
N LYS A 613 -2.91 61.81 10.61
CA LYS A 613 -4.23 61.58 9.92
C LYS A 613 -5.32 61.47 11.00
N THR A 614 -6.39 62.27 10.98
CA THR A 614 -7.61 62.25 10.12
C THR A 614 -8.64 61.20 10.57
N GLU A 615 -9.89 61.64 10.72
CA GLU A 615 -10.99 60.97 11.40
C GLU A 615 -11.82 60.01 10.52
N MET A 616 -12.87 59.42 11.14
CA MET A 616 -14.04 58.75 10.54
C MET A 616 -13.80 57.37 9.91
N SER A 617 -14.72 56.41 9.99
CA SER A 617 -15.95 56.25 10.82
C SER A 617 -16.35 54.77 10.80
N SER A 618 -16.97 54.24 11.87
CA SER A 618 -17.50 52.87 11.88
C SER A 618 -19.02 52.85 12.01
N ALA A 619 -19.66 52.10 11.11
CA ALA A 619 -21.04 51.67 11.23
C ALA A 619 -21.12 50.22 10.74
N VAL A 620 -21.45 49.29 11.65
CA VAL A 620 -21.64 47.88 11.33
C VAL A 620 -22.89 47.37 12.04
N ALA A 621 -23.84 46.86 11.26
CA ALA A 621 -24.95 46.07 11.75
C ALA A 621 -24.86 44.66 11.16
N SER A 622 -24.77 43.67 12.04
CA SER A 622 -25.73 42.57 12.21
C SER A 622 -26.33 41.94 10.94
N LEU A 623 -26.32 40.62 10.74
CA LEU A 623 -27.00 39.66 11.63
C LEU A 623 -26.57 38.19 11.36
N LYS A 624 -26.93 37.29 12.30
CA LYS A 624 -26.75 35.82 12.22
C LYS A 624 -27.70 35.17 11.22
N GLN A 625 -27.27 34.08 10.56
CA GLN A 625 -28.17 33.17 9.84
C GLN A 625 -28.65 32.01 10.74
N LYS A 626 -29.91 31.62 10.54
CA LYS A 626 -30.54 30.39 11.08
C LYS A 626 -30.92 29.46 9.92
N THR A 627 -31.02 28.18 10.23
CA THR A 627 -31.47 27.09 9.37
C THR A 627 -32.88 27.28 8.79
N ASN A 628 -33.11 26.89 7.53
CA ASN A 628 -34.16 25.89 7.24
C ASN A 628 -34.12 25.29 5.81
N THR A 629 -34.79 24.15 5.70
CA THR A 629 -34.99 23.25 4.56
C THR A 629 -35.84 23.83 3.42
N LEU A 630 -35.61 23.36 2.19
CA LEU A 630 -36.53 23.51 1.05
C LEU A 630 -36.68 22.19 0.25
N PRO A 631 -37.90 21.69 -0.02
CA PRO A 631 -38.20 20.73 -1.07
C PRO A 631 -38.48 21.43 -2.41
N GLY A 632 -38.42 20.71 -3.53
CA GLY A 632 -38.62 21.28 -4.88
C GLY A 632 -39.83 20.77 -5.65
N SER A 633 -40.27 21.53 -6.66
CA SER A 633 -41.10 21.13 -7.82
C SER A 633 -41.01 22.26 -8.86
N ARG A 634 -40.50 22.08 -10.09
CA ARG A 634 -41.10 21.47 -11.30
C ARG A 634 -42.47 22.05 -11.73
N LEU A 635 -42.37 22.96 -12.71
CA LEU A 635 -43.12 23.08 -13.98
C LEU A 635 -44.67 22.92 -14.01
N ARG A 636 -45.31 23.95 -14.59
CA ARG A 636 -46.60 23.97 -15.30
C ARG A 636 -46.33 24.05 -16.84
N PRO A 637 -47.30 23.94 -17.78
CA PRO A 637 -48.77 24.08 -17.62
C PRO A 637 -49.67 23.03 -18.32
N VAL A 638 -50.98 23.07 -17.98
CA VAL A 638 -52.21 22.99 -18.83
C VAL A 638 -52.11 22.12 -20.10
N GLU A 639 -52.91 21.06 -20.30
CA GLU A 639 -54.38 20.93 -20.10
C GLU A 639 -54.84 19.80 -19.15
#